data_AF-A0A934ADN5-F1
#
_entry.id   AF-A0A934ADN5-F1
#
_cell.length_a   1.000
_cell.length_b   1.000
_cell.length_c   1.000
_cell.angle_alpha   90.00
_cell.angle_beta   90.00
_cell.angle_gamma   90.00
#
_symmetry.space_group_name_H-M   'P 1'
#
loop_
_entity.id
_entity.type
_entity.pdbx_description
1 polymer ?
#
loop_
_entity_poly.entity_id
_entity_poly.type
_entity_poly.pdbx_seq_one_letter_code
_entity_poly.pdbx_strand_id
1 'polypeptide(L)'
;MQSLIDDSYKYGFHKPEKYVFKSKKGLDRTVVEEISSHKSEPAWMREFRLKSLSLFEQKPLPVWGGDLTTIDFDNIYYYIKPMDKKVSKWDELPPDIKDTYDKIGIPEAEKKFLAGVSAQYESEVVYKSIQSMLTKKGVIFLDMDSGLRQYPDIVRQYFGTVIPAADNKFAALNSSVWSGGSFVYVPKGVRVELPLQAYFRINAANMGQFERTLIIAEEGSFVHYVEGCLPAGEQVSLCDRWVNIESVKPKDLVVGDDGREHRVKAIMTRDYSGDLISIHPVSPYNKFRLTPEHPVLAIKRSGVGGRRRYGWLSEVSSKKLLKCRPSYYPAGELKRGDFLVFPKVQIEREARMNVDEVKLLGYYLAEGSTYIHKTLNRPIVSFSCNELEKSFYEEIATLIKKITGKRAMIIHDRKKHGMEVRVYSSLLRDLCLAHCGKGAATKVLSKEIMSLPLDQIRTFVDAYWRGDGNVLKRQGSTLMRAATVSEGLARQLQVLCGCIGIYLSIQIRRGGADTIGGRRIHRQTQYILVYTPNKKWTKMRETNAYFLVPIEHISREPYKGLVFNLDVVGVNSYLVRGFAVHNCTAPIYTTDSLHSAVVEIIVKKGARVRYTTIQNWSKNVYNLVTKRARVEEEGVMEWVDGNLGSKLTMKYPSVYLVGRKARGEILSIAYAGSGQHQDAGGKAIHAASETSSQIISKSISRRGGRTSYRGLVQVYPGAKGVKSKVVCDALLLDEASRSDTYPTMKVDEQDVQMEHEATVSKIGDEQMFYVTSRGITKAQAQSMIINGFIEPIVKELPLEYAVEMNRLIELQMQGSVG
;
A
#
# COMPACT_ATOMS: atom_id res chain seq x y z
N MET A 1 -20.29 7.01 43.78
CA MET A 1 -18.87 7.09 43.33
C MET A 1 -18.47 5.73 42.75
N GLN A 2 -19.06 5.35 41.61
CA GLN A 2 -18.93 3.99 41.06
C GLN A 2 -19.37 3.94 39.59
N SER A 3 -18.48 4.33 38.68
CA SER A 3 -18.67 4.17 37.22
C SER A 3 -17.41 4.58 36.45
N LEU A 4 -16.58 3.62 36.02
CA LEU A 4 -15.51 3.83 35.02
C LEU A 4 -14.94 2.51 34.44
N ILE A 5 -15.75 1.45 34.36
CA ILE A 5 -15.42 0.19 33.65
C ILE A 5 -16.64 -0.28 32.87
N ASP A 6 -16.82 0.22 31.64
CA ASP A 6 -17.60 -0.42 30.55
C ASP A 6 -17.25 0.28 29.24
N ASP A 7 -16.20 -0.19 28.56
CA ASP A 7 -15.78 0.32 27.25
C ASP A 7 -16.21 -0.66 26.13
N SER A 8 -17.47 -1.11 26.21
CA SER A 8 -18.08 -2.01 25.22
C SER A 8 -18.45 -1.26 23.94
N TYR A 9 -17.84 -1.69 22.83
CA TYR A 9 -18.08 -1.15 21.48
C TYR A 9 -19.52 -1.40 21.02
N LYS A 10 -20.40 -0.40 21.18
CA LYS A 10 -21.75 -0.39 20.61
C LYS A 10 -21.69 -0.17 19.09
N TYR A 11 -22.67 -0.74 18.37
CA TYR A 11 -22.88 -0.70 16.91
C TYR A 11 -22.18 -1.78 16.05
N GLY A 12 -22.37 -3.06 16.39
CA GLY A 12 -22.24 -4.14 15.42
C GLY A 12 -23.47 -4.21 14.48
N PHE A 13 -23.25 -4.23 13.16
CA PHE A 13 -24.27 -4.53 12.15
C PHE A 13 -23.68 -5.42 11.04
N HIS A 14 -24.11 -6.68 10.98
CA HIS A 14 -23.75 -7.61 9.92
C HIS A 14 -24.56 -7.35 8.63
N LYS A 15 -23.94 -7.61 7.48
CA LYS A 15 -24.64 -8.01 6.24
C LYS A 15 -24.11 -9.38 5.80
N PRO A 16 -24.95 -10.26 5.22
CA PRO A 16 -24.50 -11.54 4.70
C PRO A 16 -23.63 -11.34 3.46
N GLU A 17 -22.43 -11.91 3.49
CA GLU A 17 -21.49 -11.92 2.38
C GLU A 17 -21.78 -13.14 1.49
N LYS A 18 -22.03 -12.93 0.19
CA LYS A 18 -22.13 -14.02 -0.79
C LYS A 18 -20.72 -14.47 -1.19
N TYR A 19 -20.22 -15.47 -0.49
CA TYR A 19 -19.06 -16.26 -0.92
C TYR A 19 -19.50 -17.28 -1.98
N VAL A 20 -18.63 -17.60 -2.94
CA VAL A 20 -18.87 -18.71 -3.87
C VAL A 20 -18.82 -20.04 -3.13
N PHE A 21 -17.80 -20.22 -2.31
CA PHE A 21 -17.72 -21.31 -1.38
C PHE A 21 -17.22 -20.78 -0.04
N LYS A 22 -17.91 -21.15 1.03
CA LYS A 22 -17.47 -20.96 2.39
C LYS A 22 -17.59 -22.33 3.02
N SER A 23 -16.50 -22.84 3.61
CA SER A 23 -16.59 -24.08 4.37
C SER A 23 -17.67 -23.93 5.45
N LYS A 24 -18.24 -25.05 5.90
CA LYS A 24 -18.90 -25.03 7.22
C LYS A 24 -17.90 -24.58 8.29
N LYS A 25 -18.43 -24.13 9.43
CA LYS A 25 -17.60 -23.88 10.61
C LYS A 25 -17.12 -25.21 11.18
N GLY A 26 -15.96 -25.17 11.82
CA GLY A 26 -15.30 -26.35 12.34
C GLY A 26 -14.55 -27.11 11.25
N LEU A 27 -13.78 -28.09 11.68
CA LEU A 27 -12.90 -28.86 10.82
C LEU A 27 -13.24 -30.34 10.91
N ASP A 28 -13.65 -30.91 9.79
CA ASP A 28 -13.86 -32.34 9.65
C ASP A 28 -13.44 -32.85 8.28
N ARG A 29 -13.67 -34.15 8.05
CA ARG A 29 -13.35 -34.82 6.79
C ARG A 29 -13.98 -34.12 5.58
N THR A 30 -15.25 -33.72 5.68
CA THR A 30 -15.98 -33.09 4.58
C THR A 30 -15.33 -31.77 4.19
N VAL A 31 -14.99 -30.91 5.16
CA VAL A 31 -14.30 -29.63 4.91
C VAL A 31 -12.97 -29.85 4.17
N VAL A 32 -12.19 -30.85 4.57
CA VAL A 32 -10.91 -31.16 3.93
C VAL A 32 -11.08 -31.66 2.48
N GLU A 33 -12.09 -32.50 2.22
CA GLU A 33 -12.39 -33.00 0.88
C GLU A 33 -12.96 -31.90 -0.04
N GLU A 34 -13.79 -31.00 0.51
CA GLU A 34 -14.28 -29.79 -0.17
C GLU A 34 -13.12 -28.86 -0.58
N ILE A 35 -12.19 -28.58 0.33
CA ILE A 35 -10.99 -27.76 0.05
C ILE A 35 -10.20 -28.33 -1.14
N SER A 36 -9.89 -29.63 -1.09
CA SER A 36 -9.05 -30.26 -2.11
C SER A 36 -9.76 -30.32 -3.48
N SER A 37 -11.08 -30.56 -3.47
CA SER A 37 -11.93 -30.51 -4.66
C SER A 37 -12.00 -29.11 -5.29
N HIS A 38 -12.33 -28.07 -4.51
CA HIS A 38 -12.46 -26.68 -4.99
C HIS A 38 -11.15 -26.08 -5.49
N LYS A 39 -10.00 -26.59 -5.05
CA LYS A 39 -8.64 -26.19 -5.50
C LYS A 39 -8.12 -27.02 -6.68
N SER A 40 -8.81 -28.12 -7.02
CA SER A 40 -8.45 -29.10 -8.07
C SER A 40 -7.04 -29.68 -7.87
N GLU A 41 -6.80 -30.19 -6.67
CA GLU A 41 -5.51 -30.75 -6.25
C GLU A 41 -5.32 -32.21 -6.69
N PRO A 42 -4.07 -32.70 -6.85
CA PRO A 42 -3.79 -34.10 -7.14
C PRO A 42 -4.16 -35.01 -5.96
N ALA A 43 -4.53 -36.27 -6.25
CA ALA A 43 -5.03 -37.23 -5.25
C ALA A 43 -4.12 -37.39 -4.01
N TRP A 44 -2.80 -37.41 -4.20
CA TRP A 44 -1.84 -37.52 -3.10
C TRP A 44 -1.91 -36.35 -2.11
N MET A 45 -2.28 -35.14 -2.56
CA MET A 45 -2.47 -33.98 -1.69
C MET A 45 -3.75 -34.12 -0.86
N ARG A 46 -4.84 -34.62 -1.46
CA ARG A 46 -6.07 -34.95 -0.72
C ARG A 46 -5.80 -35.97 0.38
N GLU A 47 -5.09 -37.05 0.07
CA GLU A 47 -4.68 -38.08 1.04
C GLU A 47 -3.78 -37.50 2.14
N PHE A 48 -2.81 -36.66 1.78
CA PHE A 48 -1.94 -35.96 2.73
C PHE A 48 -2.75 -35.08 3.69
N ARG A 49 -3.71 -34.29 3.19
CA ARG A 49 -4.59 -33.46 4.03
C ARG A 49 -5.46 -34.29 4.97
N LEU A 50 -6.04 -35.39 4.49
CA LEU A 50 -6.85 -36.30 5.29
C LEU A 50 -6.05 -37.00 6.40
N LYS A 51 -4.83 -37.44 6.10
CA LYS A 51 -3.90 -37.96 7.11
C LYS A 51 -3.52 -36.88 8.14
N SER A 52 -3.33 -35.64 7.69
CA SER A 52 -3.04 -34.48 8.54
C SER A 52 -4.19 -34.14 9.49
N LEU A 53 -5.44 -34.28 9.04
CA LEU A 53 -6.63 -34.10 9.89
C LEU A 53 -6.64 -35.10 11.06
N SER A 54 -6.46 -36.41 10.78
CA SER A 54 -6.45 -37.42 11.84
C SER A 54 -5.30 -37.20 12.84
N LEU A 55 -4.14 -36.74 12.37
CA LEU A 55 -3.03 -36.33 13.25
C LEU A 55 -3.33 -35.08 14.08
N PHE A 56 -4.13 -34.14 13.56
CA PHE A 56 -4.60 -32.98 14.32
C PHE A 56 -5.58 -33.36 15.42
N GLU A 57 -6.52 -34.26 15.13
CA GLU A 57 -7.51 -34.80 16.08
C GLU A 57 -6.83 -35.56 17.24
N GLN A 58 -5.88 -36.45 16.92
CA GLN A 58 -5.17 -37.27 17.91
C GLN A 58 -4.23 -36.48 18.84
N LYS A 59 -3.69 -35.34 18.40
CA LYS A 59 -2.70 -34.58 19.19
C LYS A 59 -3.39 -33.67 20.22
N PRO A 60 -2.99 -33.70 21.51
CA PRO A 60 -3.50 -32.75 22.49
C PRO A 60 -2.99 -31.33 22.21
N LEU A 61 -3.69 -30.31 22.74
CA LEU A 61 -3.15 -28.96 22.80
C LEU A 61 -1.89 -28.94 23.68
N PRO A 62 -0.82 -28.20 23.31
CA PRO A 62 0.35 -28.10 24.16
C PRO A 62 0.03 -27.32 25.42
N VAL A 63 0.36 -27.90 26.58
CA VAL A 63 0.15 -27.30 27.92
C VAL A 63 1.29 -26.36 28.35
N TRP A 64 2.12 -25.92 27.39
CA TRP A 64 3.32 -25.13 27.62
C TRP A 64 3.40 -23.95 26.66
N GLY A 65 4.05 -22.87 27.08
CA GLY A 65 4.11 -21.61 26.34
C GLY A 65 3.06 -20.64 26.83
N GLY A 66 2.13 -20.25 25.96
CA GLY A 66 0.96 -19.44 26.31
C GLY A 66 -0.32 -20.27 26.46
N ASP A 67 -1.38 -19.63 26.95
CA ASP A 67 -2.70 -20.26 27.04
C ASP A 67 -3.37 -20.37 25.66
N LEU A 68 -3.76 -21.59 25.32
CA LEU A 68 -4.41 -21.97 24.06
C LEU A 68 -5.81 -22.57 24.29
N THR A 69 -6.27 -22.67 25.54
CA THR A 69 -7.57 -23.27 25.90
C THR A 69 -8.75 -22.44 25.39
N THR A 70 -8.51 -21.16 25.12
CA THR A 70 -9.47 -20.19 24.61
C THR A 70 -9.64 -20.21 23.07
N ILE A 71 -8.99 -21.14 22.36
CA ILE A 71 -9.14 -21.31 20.90
C ILE A 71 -10.32 -22.26 20.61
N ASP A 72 -11.41 -21.67 20.10
CA ASP A 72 -12.59 -22.40 19.61
C ASP A 72 -12.38 -22.84 18.14
N PHE A 73 -11.93 -24.09 17.96
CA PHE A 73 -11.69 -24.65 16.62
C PHE A 73 -12.97 -24.93 15.82
N ASP A 74 -14.10 -25.12 16.49
CA ASP A 74 -15.39 -25.47 15.86
C ASP A 74 -16.11 -24.25 15.28
N ASN A 75 -15.68 -23.04 15.64
CA ASN A 75 -16.28 -21.78 15.23
C ASN A 75 -15.49 -21.05 14.12
N ILE A 76 -14.32 -21.58 13.76
CA ILE A 76 -13.44 -21.07 12.70
C ILE A 76 -13.96 -21.50 11.31
N TYR A 77 -13.85 -20.59 10.34
CA TYR A 77 -13.92 -20.92 8.92
C TYR A 77 -12.51 -21.21 8.38
N TYR A 78 -12.31 -22.43 7.86
CA TYR A 78 -11.00 -22.94 7.43
C TYR A 78 -10.70 -22.70 5.95
N TYR A 79 -11.73 -22.55 5.11
CA TYR A 79 -11.57 -22.17 3.71
C TYR A 79 -12.71 -21.31 3.20
N ILE A 80 -12.34 -20.26 2.47
CA ILE A 80 -13.25 -19.31 1.85
C ILE A 80 -12.76 -19.07 0.42
N LYS A 81 -13.57 -19.43 -0.58
CA LYS A 81 -13.32 -19.17 -1.99
C LYS A 81 -14.20 -18.00 -2.47
N PRO A 82 -13.61 -16.86 -2.87
CA PRO A 82 -14.38 -15.71 -3.32
C PRO A 82 -15.13 -15.93 -4.65
N MET A 83 -14.56 -16.70 -5.59
CA MET A 83 -15.10 -16.91 -6.95
C MET A 83 -14.74 -18.32 -7.51
N ASP A 84 -15.60 -18.94 -8.32
CA ASP A 84 -15.43 -20.37 -8.71
C ASP A 84 -14.78 -20.61 -10.08
N LYS A 85 -15.22 -19.89 -11.12
CA LYS A 85 -14.70 -19.99 -12.49
C LYS A 85 -14.68 -18.63 -13.19
N LYS A 86 -13.70 -18.42 -14.08
CA LYS A 86 -13.76 -17.38 -15.11
C LYS A 86 -14.79 -17.80 -16.16
N VAL A 87 -15.92 -17.11 -16.22
CA VAL A 87 -16.94 -17.31 -17.27
C VAL A 87 -16.71 -16.27 -18.36
N SER A 88 -16.57 -16.73 -19.61
CA SER A 88 -16.21 -15.86 -20.75
C SER A 88 -17.42 -15.40 -21.58
N LYS A 89 -18.64 -15.85 -21.27
CA LYS A 89 -19.86 -15.57 -22.04
C LYS A 89 -21.04 -15.22 -21.12
N TRP A 90 -21.89 -14.31 -21.60
CA TRP A 90 -23.06 -13.81 -20.87
C TRP A 90 -24.11 -14.91 -20.58
N ASP A 91 -24.32 -15.81 -21.54
CA ASP A 91 -25.39 -16.82 -21.47
C ASP A 91 -25.11 -17.93 -20.45
N GLU A 92 -23.87 -18.07 -19.99
CA GLU A 92 -23.44 -19.02 -18.96
C GLU A 92 -23.61 -18.48 -17.53
N LEU A 93 -24.06 -17.23 -17.35
CA LEU A 93 -24.32 -16.66 -16.02
C LEU A 93 -25.57 -17.30 -15.35
N PRO A 94 -25.52 -17.58 -14.03
CA PRO A 94 -26.66 -18.07 -13.26
C PRO A 94 -27.91 -17.18 -13.36
N PRO A 95 -29.14 -17.74 -13.30
CA PRO A 95 -30.38 -16.98 -13.43
C PRO A 95 -30.48 -15.81 -12.43
N ASP A 96 -30.10 -16.04 -11.17
CA ASP A 96 -30.14 -15.05 -10.09
C ASP A 96 -29.29 -13.81 -10.39
N ILE A 97 -28.18 -14.00 -11.11
CA ILE A 97 -27.26 -12.93 -11.51
C ILE A 97 -27.82 -12.18 -12.73
N LYS A 98 -28.39 -12.89 -13.71
CA LYS A 98 -29.08 -12.28 -14.86
C LYS A 98 -30.28 -11.43 -14.40
N ASP A 99 -31.12 -11.96 -13.54
CA ASP A 99 -32.27 -11.25 -12.92
C ASP A 99 -31.81 -10.02 -12.09
N THR A 100 -30.66 -10.13 -11.42
CA THR A 100 -30.03 -8.97 -10.76
C THR A 100 -29.60 -7.90 -11.77
N TYR A 101 -28.99 -8.28 -12.90
CA TYR A 101 -28.57 -7.32 -13.94
C TYR A 101 -29.74 -6.67 -14.68
N ASP A 102 -30.80 -7.43 -14.99
CA ASP A 102 -31.99 -6.89 -15.65
C ASP A 102 -32.75 -5.90 -14.74
N LYS A 103 -32.80 -6.16 -13.42
CA LYS A 103 -33.33 -5.22 -12.42
C LYS A 103 -32.48 -3.96 -12.20
N ILE A 104 -31.21 -3.97 -12.65
CA ILE A 104 -30.31 -2.80 -12.59
C ILE A 104 -30.43 -1.93 -13.87
N GLY A 105 -31.07 -2.43 -14.94
CA GLY A 105 -31.43 -1.63 -16.11
C GLY A 105 -30.26 -1.30 -17.04
N ILE A 106 -29.44 -2.30 -17.38
CA ILE A 106 -28.31 -2.16 -18.31
C ILE A 106 -28.82 -2.27 -19.77
N PRO A 107 -28.50 -1.32 -20.68
CA PRO A 107 -28.96 -1.36 -22.08
C PRO A 107 -28.40 -2.56 -22.88
N GLU A 108 -29.19 -3.08 -23.83
CA GLU A 108 -28.83 -4.25 -24.66
C GLU A 108 -27.49 -4.13 -25.42
N ALA A 109 -27.04 -2.90 -25.70
CA ALA A 109 -25.76 -2.66 -26.37
C ALA A 109 -24.55 -3.20 -25.58
N GLU A 110 -24.58 -3.17 -24.25
CA GLU A 110 -23.49 -3.72 -23.42
C GLU A 110 -23.51 -5.26 -23.37
N LYS A 111 -24.70 -5.89 -23.47
CA LYS A 111 -24.81 -7.36 -23.60
C LYS A 111 -24.14 -7.87 -24.89
N LYS A 112 -24.24 -7.12 -26.00
CA LYS A 112 -23.55 -7.44 -27.26
C LYS A 112 -22.05 -7.10 -27.26
N PHE A 113 -21.63 -6.06 -26.54
CA PHE A 113 -20.20 -5.66 -26.49
C PHE A 113 -19.31 -6.73 -25.85
N LEU A 114 -19.82 -7.44 -24.83
CA LEU A 114 -19.11 -8.51 -24.13
C LEU A 114 -18.82 -9.76 -24.99
N ALA A 115 -19.45 -9.91 -26.15
CA ALA A 115 -19.24 -11.05 -27.05
C ALA A 115 -18.09 -10.86 -28.06
N GLY A 116 -17.52 -9.64 -28.18
CA GLY A 116 -16.84 -9.23 -29.42
C GLY A 116 -15.38 -8.76 -29.36
N VAL A 117 -14.72 -8.66 -28.19
CA VAL A 117 -13.42 -7.96 -28.09
C VAL A 117 -12.30 -8.86 -27.55
N SER A 118 -11.61 -9.54 -28.48
CA SER A 118 -10.30 -10.15 -28.27
C SER A 118 -9.22 -9.37 -29.04
N ALA A 119 -8.65 -8.30 -28.46
CA ALA A 119 -7.41 -7.68 -28.94
C ALA A 119 -6.83 -6.63 -27.96
N GLN A 120 -5.50 -6.70 -27.75
CA GLN A 120 -4.56 -5.64 -27.34
C GLN A 120 -4.76 -4.91 -25.98
N TYR A 121 -3.67 -4.75 -25.21
CA TYR A 121 -3.10 -3.43 -24.79
C TYR A 121 -1.85 -3.59 -23.87
N GLU A 122 -0.68 -3.58 -24.50
CA GLU A 122 0.63 -2.96 -24.15
C GLU A 122 1.26 -2.98 -22.72
N SER A 123 0.59 -3.36 -21.64
CA SER A 123 1.19 -3.33 -20.28
C SER A 123 2.00 -4.58 -19.89
N GLU A 124 2.05 -5.63 -20.72
CA GLU A 124 2.73 -6.90 -20.38
C GLU A 124 4.28 -6.81 -20.38
N VAL A 125 4.88 -5.82 -21.06
CA VAL A 125 6.29 -5.90 -21.48
C VAL A 125 7.27 -5.94 -20.31
N VAL A 126 7.05 -5.13 -19.26
CA VAL A 126 7.93 -5.08 -18.08
C VAL A 126 7.74 -6.29 -17.16
N TYR A 127 6.49 -6.76 -17.00
CA TYR A 127 6.18 -8.00 -16.26
C TYR A 127 6.82 -9.22 -16.95
N LYS A 128 6.63 -9.35 -18.27
CA LYS A 128 7.38 -10.31 -19.09
C LYS A 128 8.88 -10.09 -18.92
N SER A 129 9.42 -8.88 -18.78
CA SER A 129 10.86 -8.69 -18.60
C SER A 129 11.41 -9.23 -17.27
N ILE A 130 10.77 -8.97 -16.12
CA ILE A 130 11.27 -9.45 -14.82
C ILE A 130 10.97 -10.94 -14.62
N GLN A 131 9.76 -11.38 -14.95
CA GLN A 131 9.43 -12.80 -14.89
C GLN A 131 10.27 -13.58 -15.92
N SER A 132 10.48 -13.07 -17.14
CA SER A 132 11.43 -13.68 -18.08
C SER A 132 12.88 -13.58 -17.59
N MET A 133 13.32 -12.56 -16.86
CA MET A 133 14.68 -12.56 -16.28
C MET A 133 14.84 -13.66 -15.23
N LEU A 134 13.86 -13.83 -14.34
CA LEU A 134 13.84 -14.91 -13.35
C LEU A 134 13.75 -16.28 -14.04
N THR A 135 12.80 -16.47 -14.96
CA THR A 135 12.65 -17.71 -15.74
C THR A 135 13.83 -18.00 -16.68
N LYS A 136 14.50 -16.99 -17.25
CA LYS A 136 15.76 -17.14 -18.02
C LYS A 136 16.91 -17.59 -17.12
N LYS A 137 16.92 -17.16 -15.86
CA LYS A 137 17.79 -17.69 -14.80
C LYS A 137 17.23 -18.99 -14.18
N GLY A 138 16.15 -19.57 -14.72
CA GLY A 138 15.53 -20.81 -14.24
C GLY A 138 14.85 -20.72 -12.86
N VAL A 139 14.66 -19.52 -12.30
CA VAL A 139 14.01 -19.30 -11.01
C VAL A 139 12.49 -19.42 -11.18
N ILE A 140 11.87 -20.25 -10.34
CA ILE A 140 10.41 -20.37 -10.24
C ILE A 140 9.98 -19.57 -9.00
N PHE A 141 9.05 -18.63 -9.19
CA PHE A 141 8.38 -17.93 -8.10
C PHE A 141 6.89 -17.84 -8.43
N LEU A 142 6.07 -18.51 -7.61
CA LEU A 142 4.63 -18.67 -7.82
C LEU A 142 3.88 -18.68 -6.47
N ASP A 143 2.56 -18.51 -6.52
CA ASP A 143 1.69 -18.93 -5.41
C ASP A 143 1.75 -20.46 -5.21
N MET A 144 1.58 -20.94 -3.98
CA MET A 144 1.73 -22.36 -3.64
C MET A 144 0.75 -23.28 -4.40
N ASP A 145 -0.45 -22.79 -4.74
CA ASP A 145 -1.43 -23.56 -5.52
C ASP A 145 -1.00 -23.74 -6.98
N SER A 146 -0.46 -22.68 -7.59
CA SER A 146 0.15 -22.73 -8.93
C SER A 146 1.43 -23.55 -8.92
N GLY A 147 2.25 -23.47 -7.87
CA GLY A 147 3.42 -24.34 -7.68
C GLY A 147 3.03 -25.82 -7.67
N LEU A 148 2.04 -26.21 -6.86
CA LEU A 148 1.53 -27.58 -6.78
C LEU A 148 0.96 -28.10 -8.10
N ARG A 149 0.28 -27.24 -8.88
CA ARG A 149 -0.32 -27.63 -10.17
C ARG A 149 0.66 -27.67 -11.33
N GLN A 150 1.64 -26.75 -11.38
CA GLN A 150 2.56 -26.60 -12.51
C GLN A 150 3.86 -27.41 -12.32
N TYR A 151 4.31 -27.60 -11.08
CA TYR A 151 5.53 -28.33 -10.73
C TYR A 151 5.24 -29.43 -9.70
N PRO A 152 4.28 -30.33 -9.96
CA PRO A 152 3.82 -31.31 -8.98
C PRO A 152 4.93 -32.24 -8.50
N ASP A 153 5.91 -32.57 -9.35
CA ASP A 153 7.00 -33.48 -8.99
C ASP A 153 7.99 -32.84 -8.02
N ILE A 154 8.40 -31.58 -8.26
CA ILE A 154 9.26 -30.81 -7.36
C ILE A 154 8.55 -30.57 -6.03
N VAL A 155 7.28 -30.18 -6.07
CA VAL A 155 6.49 -29.98 -4.85
C VAL A 155 6.36 -31.29 -4.09
N ARG A 156 6.00 -32.41 -4.73
CA ARG A 156 5.88 -33.72 -4.09
C ARG A 156 7.20 -34.23 -3.50
N GLN A 157 8.34 -33.89 -4.09
CA GLN A 157 9.67 -34.24 -3.60
C GLN A 157 10.01 -33.56 -2.26
N TYR A 158 9.62 -32.29 -2.08
CA TYR A 158 10.09 -31.46 -0.95
C TYR A 158 9.02 -31.10 0.09
N PHE A 159 7.75 -31.07 -0.30
CA PHE A 159 6.64 -30.63 0.56
C PHE A 159 6.42 -31.57 1.74
N GLY A 160 6.46 -31.02 2.96
CA GLY A 160 6.33 -31.80 4.20
C GLY A 160 7.55 -32.63 4.57
N THR A 161 8.69 -32.49 3.87
CA THR A 161 9.93 -33.20 4.22
C THR A 161 10.68 -32.56 5.38
N VAL A 162 10.54 -31.24 5.56
CA VAL A 162 11.20 -30.49 6.63
C VAL A 162 10.22 -30.29 7.80
N ILE A 163 8.94 -30.04 7.51
CA ILE A 163 7.86 -29.96 8.51
C ILE A 163 6.76 -30.96 8.12
N PRO A 164 6.89 -32.24 8.52
CA PRO A 164 5.84 -33.24 8.32
C PRO A 164 4.54 -32.86 9.03
N ALA A 165 3.40 -33.35 8.53
CA ALA A 165 2.11 -33.17 9.20
C ALA A 165 2.08 -33.68 10.65
N ALA A 166 2.93 -34.66 10.99
CA ALA A 166 3.02 -35.21 12.34
C ALA A 166 3.86 -34.36 13.33
N ASP A 167 4.50 -33.28 12.89
CA ASP A 167 5.46 -32.49 13.67
C ASP A 167 4.86 -31.94 14.98
N ASN A 168 3.76 -31.19 14.87
CA ASN A 168 3.03 -30.62 15.99
C ASN A 168 1.55 -30.40 15.62
N LYS A 169 0.67 -30.11 16.59
CA LYS A 169 -0.78 -29.96 16.36
C LYS A 169 -1.09 -28.85 15.34
N PHE A 170 -0.38 -27.72 15.38
CA PHE A 170 -0.62 -26.60 14.46
C PHE A 170 -0.03 -26.83 13.06
N ALA A 171 1.07 -27.57 12.95
CA ALA A 171 1.57 -28.07 11.67
C ALA A 171 0.61 -29.10 11.05
N ALA A 172 0.00 -29.99 11.85
CA ALA A 172 -1.05 -30.91 11.39
C ALA A 172 -2.28 -30.15 10.87
N LEU A 173 -2.73 -29.13 11.62
CA LEU A 173 -3.82 -28.23 11.23
C LEU A 173 -3.53 -27.52 9.91
N ASN A 174 -2.38 -26.83 9.80
CA ASN A 174 -1.98 -26.20 8.55
C ASN A 174 -1.94 -27.21 7.39
N SER A 175 -1.36 -28.40 7.62
CA SER A 175 -1.23 -29.44 6.61
C SER A 175 -2.58 -29.98 6.11
N SER A 176 -3.65 -29.96 6.91
CA SER A 176 -5.00 -30.34 6.46
C SER A 176 -5.72 -29.24 5.70
N VAL A 177 -5.58 -27.96 6.07
CA VAL A 177 -6.41 -26.85 5.56
C VAL A 177 -5.68 -25.74 4.77
N TRP A 178 -4.38 -25.85 4.51
CA TRP A 178 -3.61 -24.77 3.86
C TRP A 178 -4.26 -24.27 2.55
N SER A 179 -4.39 -22.95 2.43
CA SER A 179 -5.24 -22.26 1.46
C SER A 179 -4.57 -21.08 0.76
N GLY A 180 -3.24 -20.99 0.89
CA GLY A 180 -2.37 -20.04 0.20
C GLY A 180 -0.91 -20.23 0.60
N GLY A 181 -0.03 -19.32 0.21
CA GLY A 181 1.41 -19.38 0.47
C GLY A 181 2.23 -19.17 -0.81
N SER A 182 3.56 -19.30 -0.71
CA SER A 182 4.48 -19.13 -1.85
C SER A 182 5.30 -20.39 -2.15
N PHE A 183 5.54 -20.64 -3.43
CA PHE A 183 6.49 -21.64 -3.92
C PHE A 183 7.66 -20.93 -4.62
N VAL A 184 8.87 -21.16 -4.10
CA VAL A 184 10.13 -20.60 -4.63
C VAL A 184 11.10 -21.75 -4.91
N TYR A 185 11.64 -21.80 -6.13
CA TYR A 185 12.72 -22.70 -6.49
C TYR A 185 13.81 -21.91 -7.22
N VAL A 186 15.05 -21.99 -6.72
CA VAL A 186 16.22 -21.27 -7.26
C VAL A 186 17.24 -22.31 -7.70
N PRO A 187 17.62 -22.37 -8.99
CA PRO A 187 18.49 -23.42 -9.52
C PRO A 187 19.97 -23.19 -9.17
N LYS A 188 20.78 -24.22 -9.42
CA LYS A 188 22.21 -24.29 -9.09
C LYS A 188 22.99 -23.08 -9.61
N GLY A 189 23.78 -22.46 -8.73
CA GLY A 189 24.65 -21.31 -9.01
C GLY A 189 23.94 -19.97 -9.20
N VAL A 190 22.60 -19.92 -9.14
CA VAL A 190 21.86 -18.69 -9.45
C VAL A 190 21.71 -17.80 -8.22
N ARG A 191 22.17 -16.56 -8.36
CA ARG A 191 22.01 -15.51 -7.35
C ARG A 191 20.86 -14.59 -7.76
N VAL A 192 19.85 -14.51 -6.89
CA VAL A 192 18.74 -13.56 -7.01
C VAL A 192 19.12 -12.30 -6.24
N GLU A 193 19.50 -11.25 -6.96
CA GLU A 193 20.01 -9.99 -6.38
C GLU A 193 18.92 -9.11 -5.76
N LEU A 194 17.65 -9.35 -6.12
CA LEU A 194 16.49 -8.62 -5.62
C LEU A 194 15.68 -9.51 -4.65
N PRO A 195 15.17 -8.98 -3.53
CA PRO A 195 14.29 -9.74 -2.65
C PRO A 195 12.96 -10.10 -3.33
N LEU A 196 12.56 -11.37 -3.28
CA LEU A 196 11.27 -11.87 -3.77
C LEU A 196 10.18 -11.62 -2.72
N GLN A 197 9.07 -10.97 -3.04
CA GLN A 197 8.13 -10.51 -1.99
C GLN A 197 6.70 -11.07 -2.12
N ALA A 198 6.06 -11.45 -1.00
CA ALA A 198 4.64 -11.87 -0.92
C ALA A 198 3.78 -10.85 -0.13
N TYR A 199 2.65 -11.23 0.50
CA TYR A 199 2.03 -10.52 1.63
C TYR A 199 0.81 -11.25 2.17
N PHE A 200 0.72 -11.34 3.48
CA PHE A 200 -0.31 -12.11 4.18
C PHE A 200 -1.14 -11.23 5.13
N ARG A 201 -2.47 -11.20 4.92
CA ARG A 201 -3.42 -10.41 5.76
C ARG A 201 -4.75 -11.15 5.98
N ILE A 202 -5.16 -11.21 7.24
CA ILE A 202 -6.49 -11.64 7.67
C ILE A 202 -7.50 -10.55 7.29
N ASN A 203 -8.54 -10.91 6.52
CA ASN A 203 -9.54 -9.95 6.01
C ASN A 203 -10.98 -10.20 6.51
N ALA A 204 -11.23 -11.23 7.34
CA ALA A 204 -12.57 -11.57 7.84
C ALA A 204 -12.57 -12.04 9.29
N ALA A 205 -13.64 -11.74 10.02
CA ALA A 205 -13.86 -12.20 11.40
C ALA A 205 -14.09 -13.73 11.45
N ASN A 206 -13.52 -14.39 12.47
CA ASN A 206 -13.54 -15.84 12.66
C ASN A 206 -13.00 -16.65 11.46
N MET A 207 -12.12 -16.04 10.65
CA MET A 207 -11.41 -16.73 9.56
C MET A 207 -10.04 -17.18 10.06
N GLY A 208 -9.71 -18.45 9.85
CA GLY A 208 -8.36 -18.95 10.07
C GLY A 208 -7.49 -18.70 8.84
N GLN A 209 -6.25 -18.24 9.03
CA GLN A 209 -5.28 -18.10 7.96
C GLN A 209 -4.23 -19.20 8.02
N PHE A 210 -4.16 -19.99 6.95
CA PHE A 210 -3.32 -21.19 6.83
C PHE A 210 -2.49 -21.12 5.55
N GLU A 211 -1.40 -20.36 5.61
CA GLU A 211 -0.43 -20.27 4.51
C GLU A 211 0.66 -21.33 4.64
N ARG A 212 1.15 -21.82 3.51
CA ARG A 212 2.30 -22.73 3.47
C ARG A 212 3.30 -22.28 2.41
N THR A 213 4.49 -21.93 2.86
CA THR A 213 5.58 -21.45 2.00
C THR A 213 6.67 -22.51 1.91
N LEU A 214 7.07 -22.82 0.68
CA LEU A 214 8.11 -23.80 0.37
C LEU A 214 9.19 -23.13 -0.49
N ILE A 215 10.42 -23.09 0.02
CA ILE A 215 11.59 -22.49 -0.64
C ILE A 215 12.67 -23.55 -0.83
N ILE A 216 13.12 -23.74 -2.07
CA ILE A 216 14.26 -24.59 -2.42
C ILE A 216 15.35 -23.71 -3.04
N ALA A 217 16.52 -23.72 -2.43
CA ALA A 217 17.73 -23.08 -2.92
C ALA A 217 18.75 -24.17 -3.29
N GLU A 218 18.93 -24.42 -4.59
CA GLU A 218 19.87 -25.41 -5.11
C GLU A 218 21.34 -24.99 -4.94
N GLU A 219 22.26 -25.92 -5.20
CA GLU A 219 23.68 -25.78 -4.86
C GLU A 219 24.29 -24.43 -5.31
N GLY A 220 24.95 -23.71 -4.39
CA GLY A 220 25.58 -22.41 -4.68
C GLY A 220 24.63 -21.25 -5.00
N SER A 221 23.30 -21.42 -4.86
CA SER A 221 22.33 -20.36 -5.16
C SER A 221 22.19 -19.34 -4.02
N PHE A 222 21.57 -18.19 -4.31
CA PHE A 222 21.25 -17.16 -3.30
C PHE A 222 19.85 -16.58 -3.50
N VAL A 223 19.09 -16.43 -2.41
CA VAL A 223 17.77 -15.76 -2.43
C VAL A 223 17.44 -15.07 -1.10
N HIS A 224 16.67 -14.00 -1.20
CA HIS A 224 16.14 -13.20 -0.10
C HIS A 224 14.63 -12.96 -0.31
N TYR A 225 13.83 -12.91 0.77
CA TYR A 225 12.35 -12.93 0.67
C TYR A 225 11.63 -11.90 1.59
N VAL A 226 10.81 -11.01 0.98
CA VAL A 226 10.07 -9.77 1.42
C VAL A 226 8.50 -9.83 1.55
N GLU A 227 7.73 -8.77 1.94
CA GLU A 227 6.22 -8.70 1.80
C GLU A 227 5.49 -7.27 1.75
N GLY A 228 4.45 -7.00 0.90
CA GLY A 228 3.44 -5.83 0.88
C GLY A 228 2.72 -5.43 -0.50
N CYS A 229 1.64 -4.54 -0.67
CA CYS A 229 1.34 -3.54 -1.83
C CYS A 229 -0.05 -3.23 -2.64
N LEU A 230 -0.14 -2.16 -3.55
CA LEU A 230 -1.21 -1.55 -4.52
C LEU A 230 -1.05 -1.69 -6.11
N PRO A 231 -2.05 -1.84 -7.00
CA PRO A 231 -1.86 -2.14 -8.46
C PRO A 231 -1.01 -1.20 -9.36
N ALA A 232 -0.43 -1.80 -10.42
CA ALA A 232 0.35 -1.13 -11.48
C ALA A 232 -0.45 -0.06 -12.25
N GLY A 233 0.24 0.99 -12.71
CA GLY A 233 -0.34 2.06 -13.53
C GLY A 233 -1.19 3.08 -12.76
N GLU A 234 -1.37 2.90 -11.45
CA GLU A 234 -1.96 3.93 -10.60
C GLU A 234 -0.98 5.09 -10.41
N GLN A 235 -1.51 6.32 -10.36
CA GLN A 235 -0.68 7.52 -10.44
C GLN A 235 -0.50 8.20 -9.10
N VAL A 236 0.76 8.30 -8.67
CA VAL A 236 1.20 9.00 -7.46
C VAL A 236 1.61 10.42 -7.80
N SER A 237 1.36 11.34 -6.86
CA SER A 237 1.73 12.74 -6.97
C SER A 237 3.19 12.95 -6.55
N LEU A 238 4.06 13.18 -7.54
CA LEU A 238 5.26 13.97 -7.34
C LEU A 238 4.86 15.46 -7.30
N CYS A 239 5.77 16.29 -6.80
CA CYS A 239 5.56 17.71 -6.53
C CYS A 239 5.12 18.51 -7.78
N ASP A 240 5.68 18.21 -8.96
CA ASP A 240 5.40 18.87 -10.23
C ASP A 240 4.47 18.05 -11.16
N ARG A 241 4.50 16.73 -11.08
CA ARG A 241 3.81 15.82 -12.01
C ARG A 241 3.22 14.59 -11.33
N TRP A 242 2.36 13.89 -12.03
CA TRP A 242 1.94 12.55 -11.64
C TRP A 242 2.77 11.54 -12.43
N VAL A 243 3.20 10.48 -11.77
CA VAL A 243 3.88 9.33 -12.39
C VAL A 243 3.17 8.06 -11.98
N ASN A 244 3.27 7.03 -12.80
CA ASN A 244 2.78 5.72 -12.40
C ASN A 244 3.64 5.17 -11.24
N ILE A 245 3.01 4.50 -10.29
CA ILE A 245 3.65 4.02 -9.05
C ILE A 245 4.86 3.11 -9.32
N GLU A 246 4.86 2.34 -10.40
CA GLU A 246 5.98 1.47 -10.81
C GLU A 246 7.21 2.22 -11.35
N SER A 247 7.08 3.53 -11.64
CA SER A 247 8.14 4.37 -12.21
C SER A 247 8.73 5.39 -11.23
N VAL A 248 8.16 5.48 -10.02
CA VAL A 248 8.76 6.15 -8.87
C VAL A 248 10.12 5.51 -8.57
N LYS A 249 11.03 6.23 -7.92
CA LYS A 249 12.33 5.72 -7.45
C LYS A 249 12.60 6.13 -5.99
N PRO A 250 13.39 5.35 -5.23
CA PRO A 250 13.97 5.83 -3.99
C PRO A 250 14.69 7.18 -4.21
N LYS A 251 14.50 8.11 -3.26
CA LYS A 251 14.90 9.52 -3.30
C LYS A 251 13.99 10.48 -4.09
N ASP A 252 13.00 10.01 -4.86
CA ASP A 252 12.00 10.91 -5.44
C ASP A 252 11.19 11.62 -4.33
N LEU A 253 10.61 12.78 -4.65
CA LEU A 253 9.79 13.56 -3.71
C LEU A 253 8.30 13.40 -4.06
N VAL A 254 7.54 12.80 -3.15
CA VAL A 254 6.08 12.63 -3.26
C VAL A 254 5.37 13.52 -2.26
N VAL A 255 4.13 13.91 -2.58
CA VAL A 255 3.31 14.71 -1.67
C VAL A 255 2.62 13.82 -0.65
N GLY A 256 2.71 14.16 0.64
CA GLY A 256 2.07 13.48 1.77
C GLY A 256 0.64 13.94 2.07
N ASP A 257 0.02 13.35 3.09
CA ASP A 257 -1.31 13.72 3.57
C ASP A 257 -1.37 15.08 4.29
N ASP A 258 -0.23 15.55 4.81
CA ASP A 258 -0.02 16.92 5.28
C ASP A 258 0.09 17.94 4.13
N GLY A 259 0.15 17.48 2.88
CA GLY A 259 0.32 18.29 1.67
C GLY A 259 1.75 18.75 1.41
N ARG A 260 2.76 18.29 2.16
CA ARG A 260 4.17 18.65 1.97
C ARG A 260 4.91 17.62 1.12
N GLU A 261 6.10 17.98 0.67
CA GLU A 261 7.01 17.10 -0.06
C GLU A 261 7.78 16.20 0.92
N HIS A 262 7.75 14.89 0.68
CA HIS A 262 8.46 13.90 1.47
C HIS A 262 9.24 12.95 0.57
N ARG A 263 10.40 12.49 1.04
CA ARG A 263 11.26 11.61 0.26
C ARG A 263 10.73 10.19 0.27
N VAL A 264 10.54 9.62 -0.92
CA VAL A 264 10.33 8.18 -1.10
C VAL A 264 11.58 7.46 -0.61
N LYS A 265 11.42 6.65 0.42
CA LYS A 265 12.50 5.86 1.01
C LYS A 265 12.74 4.60 0.20
N ALA A 266 11.68 3.88 -0.10
CA ALA A 266 11.68 2.60 -0.78
C ALA A 266 10.37 2.38 -1.55
N ILE A 267 10.39 1.40 -2.45
CA ILE A 267 9.24 0.94 -3.21
C ILE A 267 9.10 -0.55 -2.91
N MET A 268 7.98 -0.91 -2.31
CA MET A 268 7.59 -2.27 -2.04
C MET A 268 6.84 -2.82 -3.28
N THR A 269 6.83 -4.13 -3.52
CA THR A 269 6.03 -4.77 -4.59
C THR A 269 5.64 -6.22 -4.26
N ARG A 270 4.46 -6.72 -4.61
CA ARG A 270 4.08 -8.16 -4.58
C ARG A 270 3.14 -8.53 -5.72
N ASP A 271 2.83 -9.82 -5.88
CA ASP A 271 1.68 -10.27 -6.66
C ASP A 271 0.34 -10.19 -5.91
N TYR A 272 -0.73 -9.84 -6.62
CA TYR A 272 -2.12 -9.86 -6.13
C TYR A 272 -3.04 -10.52 -7.16
N SER A 273 -4.00 -11.32 -6.68
CA SER A 273 -5.05 -11.93 -7.48
C SER A 273 -6.37 -11.84 -6.73
N GLY A 274 -7.24 -10.92 -7.15
CA GLY A 274 -8.50 -10.61 -6.48
C GLY A 274 -9.12 -9.32 -7.02
N ASP A 275 -10.23 -8.89 -6.43
CA ASP A 275 -10.87 -7.62 -6.80
C ASP A 275 -10.02 -6.43 -6.37
N LEU A 276 -9.83 -5.45 -7.26
CA LEU A 276 -9.48 -4.09 -6.88
C LEU A 276 -10.75 -3.30 -6.54
N ILE A 277 -10.66 -2.40 -5.57
CA ILE A 277 -11.65 -1.36 -5.33
C ILE A 277 -11.29 -0.18 -6.22
N SER A 278 -12.21 0.26 -7.07
CA SER A 278 -12.10 1.52 -7.82
C SER A 278 -12.97 2.57 -7.16
N ILE A 279 -12.35 3.62 -6.61
CA ILE A 279 -13.05 4.72 -5.95
C ILE A 279 -13.28 5.84 -6.97
N HIS A 280 -14.54 6.27 -7.13
CA HIS A 280 -14.95 7.34 -8.05
C HIS A 280 -15.45 8.55 -7.25
N PRO A 281 -14.60 9.57 -7.02
CA PRO A 281 -15.00 10.83 -6.41
C PRO A 281 -15.72 11.75 -7.41
N VAL A 282 -16.29 12.87 -6.93
CA VAL A 282 -17.00 13.88 -7.76
C VAL A 282 -16.12 14.51 -8.87
N SER A 283 -14.79 14.34 -8.82
CA SER A 283 -13.89 14.66 -9.92
C SER A 283 -13.49 13.38 -10.64
N PRO A 284 -14.09 13.05 -11.82
CA PRO A 284 -13.88 11.76 -12.48
C PRO A 284 -12.44 11.49 -12.90
N TYR A 285 -11.66 12.55 -13.15
CA TYR A 285 -10.23 12.46 -13.45
C TYR A 285 -9.39 11.95 -12.26
N ASN A 286 -9.85 12.21 -11.03
CA ASN A 286 -9.18 11.79 -9.79
C ASN A 286 -9.65 10.41 -9.30
N LYS A 287 -10.25 9.57 -10.17
CA LYS A 287 -10.55 8.17 -9.83
C LYS A 287 -9.26 7.37 -9.68
N PHE A 288 -9.22 6.46 -8.71
CA PHE A 288 -8.06 5.61 -8.42
C PHE A 288 -8.51 4.21 -8.01
N ARG A 289 -7.61 3.24 -8.21
CA ARG A 289 -7.83 1.84 -7.83
C ARG A 289 -6.81 1.40 -6.82
N LEU A 290 -7.22 0.48 -5.96
CA LEU A 290 -6.39 -0.05 -4.88
C LEU A 290 -6.91 -1.40 -4.44
N THR A 291 -6.05 -2.18 -3.77
CA THR A 291 -6.49 -3.42 -3.15
C THR A 291 -7.46 -3.11 -2.00
N PRO A 292 -8.47 -3.97 -1.70
CA PRO A 292 -9.55 -3.65 -0.75
C PRO A 292 -9.08 -3.32 0.65
N GLU A 293 -7.90 -3.78 1.00
CA GLU A 293 -7.32 -3.69 2.32
C GLU A 293 -6.47 -2.41 2.52
N HIS A 294 -6.10 -1.71 1.45
CA HIS A 294 -5.16 -0.58 1.49
C HIS A 294 -5.80 0.68 2.12
N PRO A 295 -5.08 1.44 2.97
CA PRO A 295 -5.69 2.48 3.81
C PRO A 295 -5.83 3.82 3.08
N VAL A 296 -7.03 4.39 3.10
CA VAL A 296 -7.37 5.70 2.50
C VAL A 296 -7.83 6.66 3.58
N LEU A 297 -7.31 7.89 3.58
CA LEU A 297 -7.68 8.92 4.54
C LEU A 297 -9.07 9.47 4.21
N ALA A 298 -10.04 9.23 5.10
CA ALA A 298 -11.42 9.62 4.88
C ALA A 298 -12.18 9.94 6.17
N ILE A 299 -13.41 10.43 6.02
CA ILE A 299 -14.42 10.55 7.07
C ILE A 299 -15.66 9.76 6.63
N LYS A 300 -16.00 8.70 7.36
CA LYS A 300 -17.21 7.91 7.11
C LYS A 300 -18.47 8.73 7.41
N ARG A 301 -19.43 8.72 6.49
CA ARG A 301 -20.70 9.47 6.54
C ARG A 301 -21.52 9.13 7.78
N SER A 302 -21.49 7.86 8.21
CA SER A 302 -22.20 7.36 9.39
C SER A 302 -21.79 8.07 10.69
N GLY A 303 -20.53 8.49 10.81
CA GLY A 303 -20.04 9.23 11.98
C GLY A 303 -20.55 10.68 12.05
N VAL A 304 -21.22 11.19 11.00
CA VAL A 304 -21.57 12.60 10.89
C VAL A 304 -23.08 12.78 10.76
N GLY A 305 -23.76 12.79 11.92
CA GLY A 305 -25.23 12.84 12.00
C GLY A 305 -25.87 13.94 11.13
N GLY A 306 -26.76 13.52 10.23
CA GLY A 306 -27.39 14.37 9.21
C GLY A 306 -28.79 14.88 9.55
N ARG A 307 -29.36 15.68 8.64
CA ARG A 307 -30.79 16.01 8.58
C ARG A 307 -31.43 15.25 7.42
N ARG A 308 -32.62 14.68 7.62
CA ARG A 308 -33.44 14.16 6.50
C ARG A 308 -33.87 15.32 5.61
N ARG A 309 -33.83 15.11 4.30
CA ARG A 309 -34.38 15.99 3.26
C ARG A 309 -34.91 15.07 2.15
N TYR A 310 -35.93 15.49 1.40
CA TYR A 310 -36.55 14.66 0.37
C TYR A 310 -35.52 14.21 -0.68
N GLY A 311 -35.25 12.89 -0.71
CA GLY A 311 -34.17 12.25 -1.47
C GLY A 311 -33.56 11.08 -0.69
N TRP A 312 -32.97 10.10 -1.39
CA TRP A 312 -32.53 8.83 -0.80
C TRP A 312 -31.21 8.87 0.00
N LEU A 313 -30.52 10.02 0.07
CA LEU A 313 -29.29 10.22 0.85
C LEU A 313 -29.45 11.45 1.77
N SER A 314 -29.37 11.22 3.09
CA SER A 314 -29.53 12.27 4.12
C SER A 314 -28.43 13.34 4.05
N GLU A 315 -28.79 14.62 4.21
CA GLU A 315 -27.83 15.73 4.08
C GLU A 315 -26.97 15.84 5.34
N VAL A 316 -25.64 15.81 5.18
CA VAL A 316 -24.67 15.82 6.29
C VAL A 316 -24.46 17.24 6.80
N SER A 317 -24.48 17.43 8.12
CA SER A 317 -24.24 18.75 8.72
C SER A 317 -22.80 19.21 8.50
N SER A 318 -22.60 20.27 7.70
CA SER A 318 -21.29 20.87 7.43
C SER A 318 -20.52 21.22 8.71
N LYS A 319 -21.21 21.74 9.74
CA LYS A 319 -20.62 22.10 11.04
C LYS A 319 -20.16 20.88 11.85
N LYS A 320 -20.77 19.71 11.66
CA LYS A 320 -20.30 18.45 12.26
C LYS A 320 -19.15 17.84 11.45
N LEU A 321 -19.29 17.78 10.12
CA LEU A 321 -18.28 17.23 9.21
C LEU A 321 -16.93 17.91 9.36
N LEU A 322 -16.91 19.25 9.47
CA LEU A 322 -15.69 20.04 9.67
C LEU A 322 -15.06 19.92 11.07
N LYS A 323 -15.76 19.31 12.04
CA LYS A 323 -15.22 18.99 13.37
C LYS A 323 -14.66 17.57 13.48
N CYS A 324 -15.02 16.68 12.56
CA CYS A 324 -14.51 15.31 12.53
C CYS A 324 -13.05 15.31 12.04
N ARG A 325 -12.17 14.62 12.76
CA ARG A 325 -10.83 14.32 12.27
C ARG A 325 -10.92 13.18 11.25
N PRO A 326 -10.24 13.26 10.09
CA PRO A 326 -10.07 12.12 9.20
C PRO A 326 -9.31 10.98 9.86
N SER A 327 -9.55 9.76 9.38
CA SER A 327 -8.82 8.56 9.75
C SER A 327 -8.61 7.67 8.53
N TYR A 328 -7.57 6.84 8.56
CA TYR A 328 -7.33 5.86 7.51
C TYR A 328 -8.31 4.69 7.65
N TYR A 329 -8.98 4.35 6.56
CA TYR A 329 -9.89 3.20 6.45
C TYR A 329 -9.50 2.31 5.27
N PRO A 330 -9.61 0.98 5.38
CA PRO A 330 -9.45 0.09 4.23
C PRO A 330 -10.41 0.46 3.10
N ALA A 331 -9.93 0.48 1.86
CA ALA A 331 -10.69 0.86 0.67
C ALA A 331 -12.04 0.14 0.54
N GLY A 332 -12.07 -1.16 0.87
CA GLY A 332 -13.26 -2.01 0.80
C GLY A 332 -14.33 -1.71 1.86
N GLU A 333 -14.01 -0.95 2.91
CA GLU A 333 -14.97 -0.48 3.90
C GLU A 333 -15.65 0.84 3.54
N LEU A 334 -15.04 1.61 2.63
CA LEU A 334 -15.57 2.90 2.17
C LEU A 334 -16.84 2.69 1.35
N LYS A 335 -17.75 3.67 1.45
CA LYS A 335 -19.07 3.62 0.82
C LYS A 335 -19.35 4.93 0.08
N ARG A 336 -20.26 4.83 -0.90
CA ARG A 336 -20.84 5.99 -1.59
C ARG A 336 -21.32 7.03 -0.57
N GLY A 337 -20.82 8.25 -0.68
CA GLY A 337 -21.15 9.37 0.20
C GLY A 337 -20.29 9.53 1.46
N ASP A 338 -19.29 8.65 1.70
CA ASP A 338 -18.16 8.95 2.58
C ASP A 338 -17.24 10.01 1.95
N PHE A 339 -16.42 10.70 2.75
CA PHE A 339 -15.62 11.84 2.30
C PHE A 339 -14.12 11.52 2.32
N LEU A 340 -13.48 11.50 1.15
CA LEU A 340 -12.03 11.38 1.01
C LEU A 340 -11.33 12.69 1.37
N VAL A 341 -10.08 12.62 1.84
CA VAL A 341 -9.21 13.79 2.05
C VAL A 341 -8.36 14.05 0.82
N PHE A 342 -8.50 15.27 0.27
CA PHE A 342 -7.65 15.84 -0.78
C PHE A 342 -6.85 17.01 -0.17
N PRO A 343 -5.56 16.82 0.18
CA PRO A 343 -4.76 17.87 0.80
C PRO A 343 -4.52 19.08 -0.10
N LYS A 344 -4.34 20.25 0.53
CA LYS A 344 -3.84 21.45 -0.14
C LYS A 344 -2.32 21.38 -0.16
N VAL A 345 -1.73 21.27 -1.35
CA VAL A 345 -0.27 21.15 -1.50
C VAL A 345 0.43 22.41 -0.99
N GLN A 346 1.36 22.23 -0.06
CA GLN A 346 2.24 23.25 0.47
C GLN A 346 3.50 23.29 -0.42
N ILE A 347 3.64 24.37 -1.20
CA ILE A 347 4.77 24.61 -2.10
C ILE A 347 5.49 25.85 -1.58
N GLU A 348 6.82 25.84 -1.53
CA GLU A 348 7.65 26.98 -1.16
C GLU A 348 7.46 28.14 -2.16
N ARG A 349 7.32 29.37 -1.64
CA ARG A 349 6.83 30.54 -2.39
C ARG A 349 7.89 31.61 -2.59
N GLU A 350 9.02 31.22 -3.16
CA GLU A 350 10.20 32.08 -3.31
C GLU A 350 10.20 32.93 -4.59
N ALA A 351 9.53 32.46 -5.64
CA ALA A 351 9.52 33.15 -6.94
C ALA A 351 8.87 34.55 -6.86
N ARG A 352 9.51 35.53 -7.49
CA ARG A 352 8.98 36.90 -7.63
C ARG A 352 8.97 37.29 -9.10
N MET A 353 7.79 37.50 -9.64
CA MET A 353 7.58 38.02 -10.99
C MET A 353 6.74 39.30 -10.93
N ASN A 354 6.81 40.15 -11.96
CA ASN A 354 5.99 41.34 -12.03
C ASN A 354 4.51 40.95 -12.14
N VAL A 355 3.63 41.60 -11.38
CA VAL A 355 2.19 41.33 -11.41
C VAL A 355 1.59 41.53 -12.81
N ASP A 356 2.10 42.49 -13.59
CA ASP A 356 1.69 42.68 -14.99
C ASP A 356 2.11 41.48 -15.88
N GLU A 357 3.29 40.90 -15.66
CA GLU A 357 3.78 39.70 -16.38
C GLU A 357 2.98 38.45 -16.00
N VAL A 358 2.75 38.23 -14.70
CA VAL A 358 1.89 37.16 -14.18
C VAL A 358 0.50 37.22 -14.83
N LYS A 359 -0.08 38.42 -14.91
CA LYS A 359 -1.40 38.63 -15.52
C LYS A 359 -1.38 38.36 -17.03
N LEU A 360 -0.37 38.84 -17.74
CA LEU A 360 -0.22 38.60 -19.18
C LEU A 360 0.03 37.11 -19.50
N LEU A 361 0.76 36.38 -18.64
CA LEU A 361 0.96 34.95 -18.78
C LEU A 361 -0.33 34.15 -18.55
N GLY A 362 -1.20 34.58 -17.62
CA GLY A 362 -2.55 34.00 -17.48
C GLY A 362 -3.39 34.20 -18.75
N TYR A 363 -3.36 35.39 -19.34
CA TYR A 363 -4.00 35.67 -20.63
C TYR A 363 -3.37 34.87 -21.79
N TYR A 364 -2.05 34.66 -21.78
CA TYR A 364 -1.37 33.85 -22.79
C TYR A 364 -1.71 32.36 -22.66
N LEU A 365 -1.89 31.88 -21.44
CA LEU A 365 -2.30 30.51 -21.16
C LEU A 365 -3.70 30.22 -21.73
N ALA A 366 -4.63 31.16 -21.60
CA ALA A 366 -5.94 31.10 -22.23
C ALA A 366 -5.83 31.26 -23.76
N GLU A 367 -5.67 32.48 -24.24
CA GLU A 367 -5.88 32.88 -25.63
C GLU A 367 -4.59 33.16 -26.43
N GLY A 368 -3.44 32.98 -25.77
CA GLY A 368 -2.12 33.25 -26.36
C GLY A 368 -1.60 32.16 -27.28
N SER A 369 -0.91 32.63 -28.33
CA SER A 369 -0.18 31.85 -29.31
C SER A 369 1.11 32.56 -29.76
N THR A 370 2.06 31.81 -30.32
CA THR A 370 3.29 32.39 -30.88
C THR A 370 3.83 31.61 -32.08
N TYR A 371 4.34 32.34 -33.06
CA TYR A 371 4.91 31.84 -34.30
C TYR A 371 5.95 32.80 -34.87
N ILE A 372 6.70 32.35 -35.88
CA ILE A 372 7.61 33.21 -36.66
C ILE A 372 6.85 33.74 -37.88
N HIS A 373 6.90 35.05 -38.12
CA HIS A 373 6.31 35.66 -39.30
C HIS A 373 7.07 35.25 -40.56
N LYS A 374 6.43 34.50 -41.47
CA LYS A 374 7.08 33.85 -42.63
C LYS A 374 7.97 34.80 -43.45
N THR A 375 7.49 36.00 -43.78
CA THR A 375 8.21 36.96 -44.64
C THR A 375 9.23 37.82 -43.89
N LEU A 376 9.06 38.03 -42.59
CA LEU A 376 9.87 38.99 -41.80
C LEU A 376 10.88 38.29 -40.88
N ASN A 377 10.81 36.96 -40.79
CA ASN A 377 11.56 36.12 -39.87
C ASN A 377 11.60 36.62 -38.41
N ARG A 378 10.53 37.30 -37.97
CA ARG A 378 10.40 37.89 -36.63
C ARG A 378 9.38 37.12 -35.78
N PRO A 379 9.64 36.92 -34.48
CA PRO A 379 8.69 36.29 -33.57
C PRO A 379 7.48 37.20 -33.31
N ILE A 380 6.29 36.63 -33.42
CA ILE A 380 5.01 37.25 -33.05
C ILE A 380 4.48 36.55 -31.80
N VAL A 381 3.95 37.34 -30.87
CA VAL A 381 3.01 36.87 -29.85
C VAL A 381 1.64 37.46 -30.19
N SER A 382 0.62 36.61 -30.18
CA SER A 382 -0.74 36.91 -30.62
C SER A 382 -1.77 36.37 -29.61
N PHE A 383 -2.74 37.20 -29.26
CA PHE A 383 -3.87 36.85 -28.40
C PHE A 383 -5.17 36.95 -29.20
N SER A 384 -6.01 35.93 -29.16
CA SER A 384 -7.35 35.95 -29.76
C SER A 384 -8.39 36.40 -28.74
N CYS A 385 -9.33 37.25 -29.15
CA CYS A 385 -10.39 37.79 -28.29
C CYS A 385 -11.69 37.92 -29.09
N ASN A 386 -12.83 37.99 -28.43
CA ASN A 386 -14.09 38.35 -29.09
C ASN A 386 -14.17 39.87 -29.32
N GLU A 387 -14.86 40.31 -30.38
CA GLU A 387 -15.05 41.75 -30.64
C GLU A 387 -15.85 42.50 -29.57
N LEU A 388 -16.68 41.79 -28.79
CA LEU A 388 -17.44 42.35 -27.67
C LEU A 388 -16.60 42.56 -26.40
N GLU A 389 -15.40 41.95 -26.32
CA GLU A 389 -14.56 41.94 -25.11
C GLU A 389 -13.57 43.12 -25.06
N LYS A 390 -14.07 44.33 -25.33
CA LYS A 390 -13.23 45.53 -25.49
C LYS A 390 -12.25 45.76 -24.34
N SER A 391 -12.73 45.66 -23.10
CA SER A 391 -11.89 45.85 -21.90
C SER A 391 -10.84 44.75 -21.68
N PHE A 392 -10.93 43.61 -22.37
CA PHE A 392 -9.97 42.51 -22.30
C PHE A 392 -8.82 42.75 -23.27
N TYR A 393 -9.10 42.99 -24.56
CA TYR A 393 -8.04 43.21 -25.55
C TYR A 393 -7.30 44.54 -25.36
N GLU A 394 -7.96 45.59 -24.84
CA GLU A 394 -7.30 46.86 -24.47
C GLU A 394 -6.36 46.70 -23.26
N GLU A 395 -6.70 45.84 -22.31
CA GLU A 395 -5.84 45.52 -21.17
C GLU A 395 -4.62 44.71 -21.61
N ILE A 396 -4.79 43.70 -22.46
CA ILE A 396 -3.66 42.94 -23.05
C ILE A 396 -2.70 43.88 -23.77
N ALA A 397 -3.20 44.80 -24.61
CA ALA A 397 -2.37 45.79 -25.30
C ALA A 397 -1.63 46.73 -24.32
N THR A 398 -2.26 47.08 -23.20
CA THR A 398 -1.66 47.90 -22.13
C THR A 398 -0.55 47.15 -21.40
N LEU A 399 -0.78 45.89 -21.02
CA LEU A 399 0.21 45.01 -20.38
C LEU A 399 1.43 44.80 -21.30
N ILE A 400 1.22 44.51 -22.59
CA ILE A 400 2.30 44.38 -23.58
C ILE A 400 3.15 45.66 -23.63
N LYS A 401 2.52 46.84 -23.63
CA LYS A 401 3.23 48.13 -23.64
C LYS A 401 4.05 48.34 -22.37
N LYS A 402 3.52 48.00 -21.19
CA LYS A 402 4.27 48.10 -19.92
C LYS A 402 5.49 47.18 -19.89
N ILE A 403 5.31 45.90 -20.26
CA ILE A 403 6.34 44.86 -20.14
C ILE A 403 7.42 44.99 -21.21
N THR A 404 7.06 45.38 -22.44
CA THR A 404 7.98 45.36 -23.59
C THR A 404 8.35 46.74 -24.14
N GLY A 405 7.73 47.81 -23.63
CA GLY A 405 7.80 49.16 -24.21
C GLY A 405 7.07 49.33 -25.57
N LYS A 406 6.68 48.22 -26.23
CA LYS A 406 6.11 48.24 -27.59
C LYS A 406 4.60 48.37 -27.57
N ARG A 407 4.06 49.16 -28.50
CA ARG A 407 2.61 49.20 -28.76
C ARG A 407 2.21 47.91 -29.49
N ALA A 408 1.22 47.20 -28.97
CA ALA A 408 0.59 46.10 -29.68
C ALA A 408 -0.30 46.64 -30.81
N MET A 409 -0.42 45.88 -31.90
CA MET A 409 -1.41 46.11 -32.95
C MET A 409 -2.70 45.39 -32.57
N ILE A 410 -3.84 46.08 -32.68
CA ILE A 410 -5.16 45.49 -32.51
C ILE A 410 -5.77 45.33 -33.92
N ILE A 411 -6.08 44.10 -34.31
CA ILE A 411 -6.52 43.74 -35.66
C ILE A 411 -7.92 43.13 -35.58
N HIS A 412 -8.86 43.62 -36.39
CA HIS A 412 -10.24 43.13 -36.43
C HIS A 412 -10.42 42.10 -37.56
N ASP A 413 -10.67 40.83 -37.21
CA ASP A 413 -11.09 39.79 -38.17
C ASP A 413 -12.63 39.80 -38.29
N ARG A 414 -13.13 40.71 -39.12
CA ARG A 414 -14.55 40.87 -39.45
C ARG A 414 -15.24 39.59 -39.94
N LYS A 415 -14.50 38.58 -40.42
CA LYS A 415 -15.07 37.31 -40.88
C LYS A 415 -15.31 36.30 -39.76
N LYS A 416 -14.72 36.52 -38.58
CA LYS A 416 -14.83 35.63 -37.42
C LYS A 416 -15.40 36.31 -36.17
N HIS A 417 -15.82 37.58 -36.26
CA HIS A 417 -16.23 38.40 -35.11
C HIS A 417 -15.14 38.45 -34.01
N GLY A 418 -13.89 38.41 -34.45
CA GLY A 418 -12.72 38.23 -33.59
C GLY A 418 -11.79 39.44 -33.63
N MET A 419 -11.15 39.70 -32.51
CA MET A 419 -10.08 40.68 -32.35
C MET A 419 -8.77 39.95 -32.07
N GLU A 420 -7.68 40.43 -32.65
CA GLU A 420 -6.35 39.86 -32.41
C GLU A 420 -5.37 40.94 -31.96
N VAL A 421 -4.79 40.74 -30.78
CA VAL A 421 -3.73 41.61 -30.24
C VAL A 421 -2.38 41.00 -30.60
N ARG A 422 -1.63 41.63 -31.51
CA ARG A 422 -0.33 41.15 -31.99
C ARG A 422 0.82 42.07 -31.59
N VAL A 423 1.97 41.49 -31.23
CA VAL A 423 3.23 42.23 -31.04
C VAL A 423 4.43 41.45 -31.57
N TYR A 424 5.37 42.18 -32.19
CA TYR A 424 6.68 41.64 -32.61
C TYR A 424 7.68 41.74 -31.46
N SER A 425 7.86 40.66 -30.70
CA SER A 425 8.76 40.65 -29.54
C SER A 425 9.35 39.27 -29.29
N SER A 426 10.68 39.16 -29.39
CA SER A 426 11.45 38.00 -28.92
C SER A 426 11.30 37.85 -27.41
N LEU A 427 11.58 38.91 -26.65
CA LEU A 427 11.43 38.96 -25.19
C LEU A 427 10.09 38.37 -24.71
N LEU A 428 8.97 38.80 -25.29
CA LEU A 428 7.65 38.30 -24.87
C LEU A 428 7.41 36.86 -25.34
N ARG A 429 7.88 36.47 -26.53
CA ARG A 429 7.81 35.06 -26.96
C ARG A 429 8.55 34.18 -25.97
N ASP A 430 9.77 34.56 -25.61
CA ASP A 430 10.67 33.74 -24.83
C ASP A 430 10.15 33.62 -23.39
N LEU A 431 9.61 34.70 -22.81
CA LEU A 431 8.84 34.68 -21.56
C LEU A 431 7.64 33.70 -21.63
N CYS A 432 6.78 33.86 -22.64
CA CYS A 432 5.59 33.03 -22.81
C CYS A 432 5.92 31.54 -23.04
N LEU A 433 6.97 31.24 -23.80
CA LEU A 433 7.42 29.87 -24.06
C LEU A 433 8.08 29.24 -22.84
N ALA A 434 8.89 29.98 -22.08
CA ALA A 434 9.52 29.52 -20.86
C ALA A 434 8.48 29.16 -19.78
N HIS A 435 7.45 29.99 -19.60
CA HIS A 435 6.51 29.83 -18.50
C HIS A 435 5.22 29.05 -18.82
N CYS A 436 4.80 28.98 -20.08
CA CYS A 436 3.54 28.32 -20.48
C CYS A 436 3.68 27.30 -21.62
N GLY A 437 4.86 27.18 -22.24
CA GLY A 437 5.12 26.28 -23.37
C GLY A 437 4.47 26.71 -24.70
N LYS A 438 4.46 25.79 -25.67
CA LYS A 438 3.94 26.00 -27.03
C LYS A 438 2.87 24.97 -27.36
N GLY A 439 1.80 25.38 -28.05
CA GLY A 439 0.75 24.50 -28.58
C GLY A 439 -0.24 24.02 -27.52
N ALA A 440 -1.54 23.99 -27.84
CA ALA A 440 -2.61 23.83 -26.85
C ALA A 440 -2.54 22.52 -26.03
N ALA A 441 -2.21 21.39 -26.67
CA ALA A 441 -2.09 20.09 -26.00
C ALA A 441 -0.80 19.94 -25.16
N THR A 442 0.17 20.83 -25.38
CA THR A 442 1.52 20.80 -24.78
C THR A 442 1.80 22.03 -23.92
N LYS A 443 0.80 22.90 -23.67
CA LYS A 443 0.90 23.98 -22.67
C LYS A 443 1.15 23.35 -21.29
N VAL A 444 2.14 23.86 -20.57
CA VAL A 444 2.56 23.41 -19.24
C VAL A 444 3.16 24.60 -18.50
N LEU A 445 2.91 24.69 -17.18
CA LEU A 445 3.41 25.76 -16.35
C LEU A 445 4.84 25.45 -15.86
N SER A 446 5.72 26.45 -15.95
CA SER A 446 7.06 26.40 -15.35
C SER A 446 7.01 26.27 -13.82
N LYS A 447 8.13 25.82 -13.22
CA LYS A 447 8.28 25.76 -11.76
C LYS A 447 8.05 27.13 -11.10
N GLU A 448 8.57 28.20 -11.69
CA GLU A 448 8.39 29.58 -11.19
C GLU A 448 6.91 29.95 -11.03
N ILE A 449 6.09 29.71 -12.07
CA ILE A 449 4.63 29.88 -12.00
C ILE A 449 4.00 29.03 -10.89
N MET A 450 4.41 27.76 -10.79
CA MET A 450 3.91 26.84 -9.77
C MET A 450 4.28 27.28 -8.33
N SER A 451 5.37 28.02 -8.16
CA SER A 451 5.90 28.56 -6.89
C SER A 451 5.51 30.02 -6.59
N LEU A 452 4.66 30.68 -7.37
CA LEU A 452 4.28 32.07 -7.12
C LEU A 452 3.57 32.28 -5.76
N PRO A 453 3.69 33.45 -5.11
CA PRO A 453 2.89 33.87 -3.96
C PRO A 453 1.37 33.77 -4.22
N LEU A 454 0.57 33.54 -3.16
CA LEU A 454 -0.87 33.22 -3.31
C LEU A 454 -1.70 34.33 -3.98
N ASP A 455 -1.33 35.60 -3.80
CA ASP A 455 -1.90 36.76 -4.47
C ASP A 455 -1.55 36.80 -5.97
N GLN A 456 -0.33 36.40 -6.33
CA GLN A 456 0.09 36.26 -7.72
C GLN A 456 -0.54 35.02 -8.39
N ILE A 457 -0.67 33.88 -7.69
CA ILE A 457 -1.46 32.73 -8.19
C ILE A 457 -2.90 33.16 -8.45
N ARG A 458 -3.52 33.88 -7.51
CA ARG A 458 -4.89 34.39 -7.70
C ARG A 458 -4.98 35.28 -8.93
N THR A 459 -4.03 36.21 -9.10
CA THR A 459 -3.95 37.08 -10.29
C THR A 459 -3.80 36.26 -11.60
N PHE A 460 -2.96 35.21 -11.60
CA PHE A 460 -2.77 34.32 -12.73
C PHE A 460 -4.03 33.50 -13.08
N VAL A 461 -4.66 32.91 -12.07
CA VAL A 461 -5.87 32.09 -12.23
C VAL A 461 -7.06 32.94 -12.66
N ASP A 462 -7.27 34.11 -12.04
CA ASP A 462 -8.33 35.04 -12.42
C ASP A 462 -8.11 35.59 -13.84
N ALA A 463 -6.85 35.78 -14.27
CA ALA A 463 -6.52 36.14 -15.65
C ALA A 463 -6.81 35.03 -16.65
N TYR A 464 -6.36 33.79 -16.39
CA TYR A 464 -6.70 32.63 -17.22
C TYR A 464 -8.22 32.44 -17.33
N TRP A 465 -8.95 32.57 -16.22
CA TRP A 465 -10.40 32.40 -16.19
C TRP A 465 -11.17 33.54 -16.84
N ARG A 466 -10.57 34.72 -17.02
CA ARG A 466 -11.17 35.81 -17.79
C ARG A 466 -11.03 35.60 -19.31
N GLY A 467 -10.04 34.83 -19.76
CA GLY A 467 -9.90 34.45 -21.18
C GLY A 467 -10.72 33.21 -21.53
N ASP A 468 -10.40 32.05 -20.93
CA ASP A 468 -10.95 30.73 -21.30
C ASP A 468 -12.17 30.31 -20.45
N GLY A 469 -12.61 31.17 -19.53
CA GLY A 469 -13.63 30.84 -18.52
C GLY A 469 -15.04 31.30 -18.86
N ASN A 470 -15.99 30.36 -18.74
CA ASN A 470 -17.43 30.57 -18.88
C ASN A 470 -18.11 30.58 -17.49
N VAL A 471 -19.09 31.48 -17.33
CA VAL A 471 -19.90 31.68 -16.11
C VAL A 471 -21.33 31.17 -16.33
N LEU A 472 -21.72 30.04 -15.71
CA LEU A 472 -23.13 29.64 -15.64
C LEU A 472 -23.76 30.04 -14.30
N LYS A 473 -24.78 30.90 -14.31
CA LYS A 473 -25.60 31.21 -13.13
C LYS A 473 -26.80 30.26 -13.08
N ARG A 474 -26.98 29.50 -11.98
CA ARG A 474 -28.10 28.57 -11.77
C ARG A 474 -28.57 28.58 -10.32
N GLN A 475 -29.83 28.96 -10.09
CA GLN A 475 -30.51 28.91 -8.77
C GLN A 475 -29.67 29.48 -7.60
N GLY A 476 -29.11 30.68 -7.77
CA GLY A 476 -28.28 31.35 -6.76
C GLY A 476 -26.85 30.81 -6.60
N SER A 477 -26.44 29.84 -7.42
CA SER A 477 -25.05 29.37 -7.53
C SER A 477 -24.42 29.86 -8.83
N THR A 478 -23.13 30.17 -8.78
CA THR A 478 -22.30 30.48 -9.94
C THR A 478 -21.39 29.28 -10.20
N LEU A 479 -21.48 28.69 -11.38
CA LEU A 479 -20.59 27.63 -11.85
C LEU A 479 -19.55 28.25 -12.79
N MET A 480 -18.28 28.00 -12.51
CA MET A 480 -17.14 28.46 -13.30
C MET A 480 -16.62 27.27 -14.10
N ARG A 481 -16.46 27.44 -15.42
CA ARG A 481 -16.02 26.37 -16.33
C ARG A 481 -14.97 26.86 -17.33
N ALA A 482 -13.85 26.16 -17.46
CA ALA A 482 -12.85 26.36 -18.53
C ALA A 482 -12.58 25.01 -19.24
N ALA A 483 -11.85 24.99 -20.36
CA ALA A 483 -11.61 23.75 -21.11
C ALA A 483 -10.26 23.73 -21.83
N THR A 484 -9.37 22.82 -21.41
CA THR A 484 -8.05 22.63 -22.04
C THR A 484 -7.94 21.26 -22.70
N VAL A 485 -7.03 21.12 -23.66
CA VAL A 485 -6.61 19.83 -24.25
C VAL A 485 -5.27 19.34 -23.68
N SER A 486 -4.60 20.14 -22.83
CA SER A 486 -3.40 19.71 -22.08
C SER A 486 -3.79 19.09 -20.73
N GLU A 487 -3.52 17.80 -20.57
CA GLU A 487 -3.70 17.08 -19.31
C GLU A 487 -2.77 17.61 -18.20
N GLY A 488 -1.53 17.93 -18.56
CA GLY A 488 -0.54 18.50 -17.64
C GLY A 488 -1.03 19.83 -17.07
N LEU A 489 -1.56 20.69 -17.94
CA LEU A 489 -2.11 21.98 -17.53
C LEU A 489 -3.37 21.82 -16.66
N ALA A 490 -4.27 20.92 -17.02
CA ALA A 490 -5.48 20.64 -16.23
C ALA A 490 -5.14 20.26 -14.77
N ARG A 491 -4.12 19.41 -14.58
CA ARG A 491 -3.59 19.05 -13.26
C ARG A 491 -2.91 20.22 -12.54
N GLN A 492 -2.06 20.97 -13.22
CA GLN A 492 -1.38 22.12 -12.62
C GLN A 492 -2.36 23.20 -12.16
N LEU A 493 -3.41 23.48 -12.93
CA LEU A 493 -4.49 24.36 -12.53
C LEU A 493 -5.30 23.80 -11.34
N GLN A 494 -5.49 22.48 -11.22
CA GLN A 494 -6.10 21.89 -10.01
C GLN A 494 -5.25 22.11 -8.75
N VAL A 495 -3.92 22.03 -8.86
CA VAL A 495 -3.00 22.33 -7.75
C VAL A 495 -3.01 23.82 -7.40
N LEU A 496 -2.85 24.71 -8.38
CA LEU A 496 -2.86 26.17 -8.16
C LEU A 496 -4.17 26.66 -7.55
N CYS A 497 -5.31 26.21 -8.07
CA CYS A 497 -6.62 26.49 -7.50
C CYS A 497 -6.72 25.98 -6.05
N GLY A 498 -6.23 24.77 -5.78
CA GLY A 498 -6.20 24.19 -4.44
C GLY A 498 -5.46 25.06 -3.42
N CYS A 499 -4.31 25.62 -3.81
CA CYS A 499 -3.49 26.52 -3.00
C CYS A 499 -4.25 27.81 -2.61
N ILE A 500 -5.11 28.35 -3.48
CA ILE A 500 -5.94 29.53 -3.22
C ILE A 500 -7.35 29.20 -2.67
N GLY A 501 -7.57 27.98 -2.18
CA GLY A 501 -8.82 27.55 -1.53
C GLY A 501 -9.92 27.07 -2.47
N ILE A 502 -9.61 26.83 -3.75
CA ILE A 502 -10.58 26.43 -4.78
C ILE A 502 -10.37 24.95 -5.13
N TYR A 503 -11.34 24.09 -4.74
CA TYR A 503 -11.37 22.71 -5.24
C TYR A 503 -11.83 22.69 -6.70
N LEU A 504 -10.91 22.40 -7.62
CA LEU A 504 -11.17 22.29 -9.05
C LEU A 504 -11.49 20.85 -9.44
N SER A 505 -12.69 20.59 -9.93
CA SER A 505 -13.07 19.29 -10.50
C SER A 505 -12.65 19.23 -11.97
N ILE A 506 -12.09 18.10 -12.41
CA ILE A 506 -11.71 17.87 -13.80
C ILE A 506 -12.62 16.78 -14.39
N GLN A 507 -13.43 17.15 -15.37
CA GLN A 507 -14.24 16.22 -16.16
C GLN A 507 -13.53 15.90 -17.48
N ILE A 508 -13.60 14.65 -17.92
CA ILE A 508 -12.96 14.22 -19.18
C ILE A 508 -14.03 14.07 -20.26
N ARG A 509 -13.91 14.83 -21.35
CA ARG A 509 -14.65 14.59 -22.60
C ARG A 509 -13.70 13.93 -23.59
N ARG A 510 -13.81 12.61 -23.76
CA ARG A 510 -12.96 11.82 -24.65
C ARG A 510 -13.03 12.36 -26.09
N GLY A 511 -11.89 12.37 -26.75
CA GLY A 511 -11.75 12.66 -28.18
C GLY A 511 -12.27 11.53 -29.06
N GLY A 512 -12.19 11.72 -30.38
CA GLY A 512 -12.65 10.76 -31.37
C GLY A 512 -13.05 11.40 -32.70
N ALA A 513 -13.54 10.58 -33.63
CA ALA A 513 -14.16 11.07 -34.86
C ALA A 513 -15.49 11.79 -34.53
N ASP A 514 -15.66 13.00 -35.05
CA ASP A 514 -16.86 13.83 -34.87
C ASP A 514 -17.15 14.55 -36.20
N THR A 515 -18.31 15.21 -36.34
CA THR A 515 -18.70 15.94 -37.55
C THR A 515 -19.21 17.33 -37.20
N ILE A 516 -18.54 18.36 -37.71
CA ILE A 516 -18.98 19.76 -37.57
C ILE A 516 -19.28 20.34 -38.94
N GLY A 517 -20.51 20.79 -39.16
CA GLY A 517 -20.95 21.40 -40.43
C GLY A 517 -20.72 20.50 -41.66
N GLY A 518 -20.96 19.18 -41.52
CA GLY A 518 -20.73 18.20 -42.57
C GLY A 518 -19.27 17.76 -42.77
N ARG A 519 -18.29 18.38 -42.10
CA ARG A 519 -16.87 17.99 -42.17
C ARG A 519 -16.55 16.98 -41.08
N ARG A 520 -16.02 15.80 -41.46
CA ARG A 520 -15.42 14.86 -40.51
C ARG A 520 -14.18 15.50 -39.89
N ILE A 521 -14.11 15.52 -38.57
CA ILE A 521 -12.96 15.99 -37.79
C ILE A 521 -12.54 14.91 -36.81
N HIS A 522 -11.30 14.99 -36.32
CA HIS A 522 -10.86 14.20 -35.17
C HIS A 522 -10.63 15.14 -33.99
N ARG A 523 -11.44 15.01 -32.95
CA ARG A 523 -11.33 15.83 -31.74
C ARG A 523 -10.34 15.22 -30.78
N GLN A 524 -9.49 16.05 -30.20
CA GLN A 524 -8.67 15.66 -29.05
C GLN A 524 -9.54 15.54 -27.78
N THR A 525 -9.06 14.76 -26.81
CA THR A 525 -9.67 14.69 -25.48
C THR A 525 -9.60 16.06 -24.80
N GLN A 526 -10.71 16.51 -24.24
CA GLN A 526 -10.84 17.79 -23.55
C GLN A 526 -11.02 17.57 -22.05
N TYR A 527 -10.21 18.28 -21.26
CA TYR A 527 -10.24 18.34 -19.81
C TYR A 527 -11.02 19.59 -19.42
N ILE A 528 -12.24 19.39 -18.94
CA ILE A 528 -13.17 20.45 -18.57
C ILE A 528 -12.98 20.73 -17.08
N LEU A 529 -12.51 21.94 -16.79
CA LEU A 529 -12.20 22.41 -15.44
C LEU A 529 -13.44 23.08 -14.85
N VAL A 530 -13.87 22.66 -13.66
CA VAL A 530 -15.14 23.12 -13.07
C VAL A 530 -15.00 23.41 -11.57
N TYR A 531 -15.42 24.60 -11.13
CA TYR A 531 -15.58 24.92 -9.71
C TYR A 531 -16.79 25.85 -9.45
N THR A 532 -17.13 26.03 -8.18
CA THR A 532 -18.27 26.85 -7.74
C THR A 532 -17.80 27.81 -6.64
N PRO A 533 -17.74 29.14 -6.86
CA PRO A 533 -17.31 30.09 -5.82
C PRO A 533 -18.30 30.15 -4.63
N ASN A 534 -19.60 30.02 -4.91
CA ASN A 534 -20.64 30.13 -3.89
C ASN A 534 -20.87 28.82 -3.13
N LYS A 535 -20.50 28.80 -1.84
CA LYS A 535 -20.52 27.62 -0.95
C LYS A 535 -21.91 27.04 -0.62
N LYS A 536 -23.01 27.64 -1.11
CA LYS A 536 -24.40 27.31 -0.70
C LYS A 536 -24.88 25.90 -1.11
N TRP A 537 -24.30 25.31 -2.17
CA TRP A 537 -24.71 24.02 -2.73
C TRP A 537 -23.56 23.08 -3.15
N THR A 538 -22.31 23.39 -2.79
CA THR A 538 -21.19 22.48 -3.12
C THR A 538 -21.31 21.16 -2.36
N LYS A 539 -20.99 20.04 -3.02
CA LYS A 539 -20.89 18.71 -2.39
C LYS A 539 -19.62 18.60 -1.52
N MET A 540 -18.59 19.39 -1.82
CA MET A 540 -17.30 19.41 -1.11
C MET A 540 -17.41 20.14 0.24
N ARG A 541 -16.51 19.86 1.19
CA ARG A 541 -16.21 20.80 2.28
C ARG A 541 -14.75 21.20 2.24
N GLU A 542 -14.48 22.43 2.66
CA GLU A 542 -13.12 22.98 2.71
C GLU A 542 -12.71 23.14 4.17
N THR A 543 -11.48 22.74 4.50
CA THR A 543 -10.77 23.12 5.72
C THR A 543 -9.56 23.98 5.37
N ASN A 544 -8.82 24.45 6.37
CA ASN A 544 -7.59 25.20 6.14
C ASN A 544 -6.50 24.35 5.43
N ALA A 545 -6.42 23.05 5.73
CA ALA A 545 -5.35 22.16 5.24
C ALA A 545 -5.76 21.23 4.07
N TYR A 546 -7.05 20.90 3.94
CA TYR A 546 -7.53 19.92 2.96
C TYR A 546 -8.99 20.13 2.55
N PHE A 547 -9.39 19.55 1.43
CA PHE A 547 -10.78 19.41 1.01
C PHE A 547 -11.31 18.01 1.35
N LEU A 548 -12.60 17.97 1.70
CA LEU A 548 -13.36 16.75 1.95
C LEU A 548 -14.27 16.47 0.74
N VAL A 549 -13.96 15.41 0.01
CA VAL A 549 -14.54 15.09 -1.29
C VAL A 549 -15.41 13.84 -1.18
N PRO A 550 -16.75 13.93 -1.32
CA PRO A 550 -17.59 12.74 -1.29
C PRO A 550 -17.31 11.77 -2.44
N ILE A 551 -17.38 10.48 -2.12
CA ILE A 551 -17.35 9.37 -3.09
C ILE A 551 -18.71 9.31 -3.80
N GLU A 552 -18.75 9.38 -5.13
CA GLU A 552 -20.00 9.23 -5.90
C GLU A 552 -20.34 7.79 -6.23
N HIS A 553 -19.31 6.95 -6.45
CA HIS A 553 -19.46 5.54 -6.80
C HIS A 553 -18.23 4.73 -6.38
N ILE A 554 -18.39 3.42 -6.18
CA ILE A 554 -17.30 2.46 -5.97
C ILE A 554 -17.60 1.23 -6.83
N SER A 555 -16.69 0.83 -7.71
CA SER A 555 -16.74 -0.44 -8.43
C SER A 555 -15.73 -1.44 -7.88
N ARG A 556 -15.96 -2.73 -8.16
CA ARG A 556 -14.96 -3.79 -8.01
C ARG A 556 -14.56 -4.28 -9.39
N GLU A 557 -13.27 -4.47 -9.60
CA GLU A 557 -12.70 -4.89 -10.89
C GLU A 557 -11.74 -6.06 -10.64
N PRO A 558 -11.95 -7.25 -11.22
CA PRO A 558 -11.07 -8.40 -10.99
C PRO A 558 -9.69 -8.14 -11.59
N TYR A 559 -8.65 -8.36 -10.80
CA TYR A 559 -7.27 -8.09 -11.18
C TYR A 559 -6.36 -9.27 -10.86
N LYS A 560 -5.37 -9.50 -11.72
CA LYS A 560 -4.25 -10.39 -11.45
C LYS A 560 -2.97 -9.74 -11.97
N GLY A 561 -2.00 -9.54 -11.09
CA GLY A 561 -0.70 -8.96 -11.42
C GLY A 561 -0.06 -8.26 -10.23
N LEU A 562 1.05 -7.57 -10.50
CA LEU A 562 1.81 -6.88 -9.47
C LEU A 562 1.05 -5.69 -8.87
N VAL A 563 1.34 -5.46 -7.61
CA VAL A 563 0.92 -4.34 -6.79
C VAL A 563 2.18 -3.76 -6.09
N PHE A 564 2.33 -2.44 -5.98
CA PHE A 564 3.42 -1.56 -5.52
C PHE A 564 3.01 -0.72 -4.28
N ASN A 565 3.90 -0.30 -3.38
CA ASN A 565 3.56 0.64 -2.31
C ASN A 565 4.78 1.51 -2.01
N LEU A 566 4.56 2.75 -1.62
CA LEU A 566 5.66 3.66 -1.28
C LEU A 566 5.88 3.69 0.23
N ASP A 567 7.14 3.59 0.61
CA ASP A 567 7.60 4.05 1.92
C ASP A 567 8.03 5.51 1.79
N VAL A 568 7.56 6.38 2.69
CA VAL A 568 7.66 7.83 2.59
C VAL A 568 8.10 8.41 3.94
N VAL A 569 9.30 8.98 3.96
CA VAL A 569 9.96 9.42 5.19
C VAL A 569 9.09 10.40 5.99
N GLY A 570 8.91 10.13 7.28
CA GLY A 570 8.22 11.01 8.22
C GLY A 570 6.72 10.74 8.30
N VAL A 571 5.97 11.08 7.27
CA VAL A 571 4.48 11.01 7.28
C VAL A 571 3.91 9.63 6.94
N ASN A 572 4.68 8.75 6.30
CA ASN A 572 4.24 7.40 5.92
C ASN A 572 3.00 7.38 5.00
N SER A 573 2.75 8.48 4.29
CA SER A 573 1.56 8.72 3.47
C SER A 573 1.96 9.32 2.12
N TYR A 574 1.10 9.16 1.11
CA TYR A 574 1.29 9.77 -0.20
C TYR A 574 -0.04 10.01 -0.92
N LEU A 575 -0.03 10.87 -1.93
CA LEU A 575 -1.22 11.19 -2.73
C LEU A 575 -1.34 10.34 -4.00
N VAL A 576 -2.27 9.37 -4.00
CA VAL A 576 -2.71 8.68 -5.23
C VAL A 576 -3.84 9.50 -5.86
N ARG A 577 -3.65 9.95 -7.10
CA ARG A 577 -4.61 10.83 -7.83
C ARG A 577 -5.05 12.09 -7.04
N GLY A 578 -4.22 12.56 -6.10
CA GLY A 578 -4.50 13.69 -5.21
C GLY A 578 -5.19 13.34 -3.89
N PHE A 579 -5.53 12.07 -3.65
CA PHE A 579 -6.12 11.61 -2.39
C PHE A 579 -5.09 10.92 -1.50
N ALA A 580 -5.15 11.21 -0.21
CA ALA A 580 -4.21 10.68 0.77
C ALA A 580 -4.46 9.19 1.06
N VAL A 581 -3.41 8.39 0.87
CA VAL A 581 -3.32 6.98 1.27
C VAL A 581 -2.10 6.77 2.17
N HIS A 582 -2.10 5.69 2.95
CA HIS A 582 -1.02 5.36 3.90
C HIS A 582 -0.18 4.17 3.41
N ASN A 583 1.07 4.07 3.84
CA ASN A 583 1.82 2.82 3.74
C ASN A 583 1.07 1.70 4.51
N CYS A 584 1.13 0.47 4.01
CA CYS A 584 0.20 -0.56 4.47
C CYS A 584 0.75 -1.39 5.63
N THR A 585 0.46 -0.98 6.87
CA THR A 585 0.49 -1.88 8.05
C THR A 585 -0.91 -2.12 8.65
N ALA A 586 -1.06 -3.23 9.37
CA ALA A 586 -2.32 -3.99 9.51
C ALA A 586 -3.47 -3.34 10.35
N PRO A 587 -4.75 -3.72 10.09
CA PRO A 587 -5.94 -3.19 10.78
C PRO A 587 -6.35 -3.98 12.02
N ILE A 588 -7.00 -3.31 12.98
CA ILE A 588 -7.47 -3.90 14.25
C ILE A 588 -8.86 -4.55 14.09
N TYR A 589 -9.04 -5.77 14.61
CA TYR A 589 -10.30 -6.53 14.60
C TYR A 589 -10.83 -6.79 16.02
N THR A 590 -12.11 -7.13 16.15
CA THR A 590 -12.85 -7.25 17.43
C THR A 590 -13.16 -8.68 17.89
N THR A 591 -12.73 -9.71 17.15
CA THR A 591 -13.04 -11.14 17.44
C THR A 591 -11.79 -11.98 17.29
N ASP A 592 -11.53 -12.90 18.24
CA ASP A 592 -10.31 -13.70 18.24
C ASP A 592 -10.12 -14.48 16.92
N SER A 593 -8.93 -14.44 16.35
CA SER A 593 -8.63 -14.97 15.01
C SER A 593 -7.33 -15.80 15.03
N LEU A 594 -7.26 -16.85 14.21
CA LEU A 594 -6.13 -17.78 14.20
C LEU A 594 -5.27 -17.63 12.94
N HIS A 595 -3.98 -17.38 13.12
CA HIS A 595 -2.96 -17.49 12.08
C HIS A 595 -2.05 -18.68 12.40
N SER A 596 -1.99 -19.65 11.49
CA SER A 596 -1.11 -20.82 11.60
C SER A 596 -0.38 -21.06 10.27
N ALA A 597 0.81 -20.48 10.15
CA ALA A 597 1.67 -20.60 8.98
C ALA A 597 2.70 -21.74 9.12
N VAL A 598 3.05 -22.34 7.99
CA VAL A 598 4.17 -23.29 7.87
C VAL A 598 5.16 -22.78 6.83
N VAL A 599 6.44 -22.69 7.20
CA VAL A 599 7.52 -22.27 6.29
C VAL A 599 8.60 -23.34 6.26
N GLU A 600 8.74 -24.00 5.11
CA GLU A 600 9.75 -25.02 4.83
C GLU A 600 10.82 -24.46 3.91
N ILE A 601 12.08 -24.51 4.33
CA ILE A 601 13.23 -24.06 3.53
C ILE A 601 14.24 -25.20 3.38
N ILE A 602 14.68 -25.45 2.15
CA ILE A 602 15.75 -26.41 1.83
C ILE A 602 16.91 -25.61 1.24
N VAL A 603 18.03 -25.58 1.96
CA VAL A 603 19.28 -24.92 1.57
C VAL A 603 20.28 -26.00 1.19
N LYS A 604 20.54 -26.16 -0.12
CA LYS A 604 21.48 -27.16 -0.65
C LYS A 604 22.94 -26.72 -0.46
N LYS A 605 23.87 -27.56 -0.92
CA LYS A 605 25.32 -27.37 -0.72
C LYS A 605 25.79 -25.98 -1.17
N GLY A 606 26.47 -25.24 -0.30
CA GLY A 606 26.98 -23.90 -0.59
C GLY A 606 25.92 -22.83 -0.91
N ALA A 607 24.63 -23.12 -0.77
CA ALA A 607 23.55 -22.17 -1.04
C ALA A 607 23.33 -21.24 0.17
N ARG A 608 22.79 -20.04 -0.07
CA ARG A 608 22.45 -19.08 1.00
C ARG A 608 21.02 -18.58 0.88
N VAL A 609 20.26 -18.68 1.97
CA VAL A 609 18.89 -18.16 2.07
C VAL A 609 18.77 -17.19 3.24
N ARG A 610 18.33 -15.96 2.95
CA ARG A 610 17.92 -14.98 3.97
C ARG A 610 16.40 -14.86 3.95
N TYR A 611 15.75 -15.10 5.09
CA TYR A 611 14.30 -15.02 5.22
C TYR A 611 13.93 -13.97 6.27
N THR A 612 13.31 -12.88 5.82
CA THR A 612 12.96 -11.73 6.66
C THR A 612 11.45 -11.69 6.86
N THR A 613 10.97 -11.56 8.10
CA THR A 613 9.55 -11.34 8.39
C THR A 613 9.35 -10.34 9.52
N ILE A 614 8.70 -9.22 9.23
CA ILE A 614 8.19 -8.30 10.24
C ILE A 614 6.67 -8.49 10.34
N GLN A 615 6.19 -8.93 11.50
CA GLN A 615 4.77 -9.18 11.76
C GLN A 615 4.23 -8.14 12.76
N ASN A 616 3.12 -7.50 12.42
CA ASN A 616 2.33 -6.67 13.33
C ASN A 616 0.87 -7.12 13.30
N TRP A 617 0.47 -7.93 14.27
CA TRP A 617 -0.87 -8.51 14.34
C TRP A 617 -1.80 -7.73 15.30
N SER A 618 -3.10 -7.86 15.10
CA SER A 618 -4.09 -7.30 16.02
C SER A 618 -4.12 -8.07 17.35
N LYS A 619 -4.44 -7.40 18.46
CA LYS A 619 -4.32 -7.93 19.84
C LYS A 619 -5.24 -9.12 20.18
N ASN A 620 -6.04 -9.55 19.21
CA ASN A 620 -6.98 -10.66 19.22
C ASN A 620 -6.49 -11.85 18.35
N VAL A 621 -5.30 -11.77 17.75
CA VAL A 621 -4.76 -12.83 16.86
C VAL A 621 -3.88 -13.81 17.65
N TYR A 622 -4.09 -15.12 17.46
CA TYR A 622 -3.12 -16.16 17.82
C TYR A 622 -2.18 -16.39 16.63
N ASN A 623 -0.88 -16.25 16.86
CA ASN A 623 0.18 -16.34 15.85
C ASN A 623 1.03 -17.60 16.12
N LEU A 624 0.57 -18.74 15.58
CA LEU A 624 1.06 -20.08 15.94
C LEU A 624 1.80 -20.71 14.75
N VAL A 625 3.08 -20.37 14.60
CA VAL A 625 3.81 -20.54 13.34
C VAL A 625 4.96 -21.53 13.47
N THR A 626 5.04 -22.49 12.53
CA THR A 626 6.15 -23.44 12.43
C THR A 626 7.06 -23.07 11.26
N LYS A 627 8.26 -22.56 11.51
CA LYS A 627 9.29 -22.29 10.47
C LYS A 627 10.50 -23.20 10.69
N ARG A 628 10.99 -23.84 9.63
CA ARG A 628 12.19 -24.69 9.70
C ARG A 628 12.94 -24.72 8.37
N ALA A 629 14.25 -24.62 8.48
CA ALA A 629 15.19 -24.80 7.39
C ALA A 629 16.02 -26.07 7.60
N ARG A 630 16.25 -26.82 6.53
CA ARG A 630 17.27 -27.87 6.45
C ARG A 630 18.45 -27.33 5.65
N VAL A 631 19.65 -27.42 6.19
CA VAL A 631 20.87 -26.80 5.65
C VAL A 631 21.93 -27.87 5.41
N GLU A 632 22.24 -28.11 4.14
CA GLU A 632 23.26 -29.04 3.68
C GLU A 632 24.68 -28.43 3.73
N GLU A 633 25.69 -29.15 3.22
CA GLU A 633 27.12 -28.85 3.36
C GLU A 633 27.49 -27.41 2.92
N GLU A 634 28.21 -26.67 3.75
CA GLU A 634 28.61 -25.27 3.49
C GLU A 634 27.42 -24.30 3.18
N GLY A 635 26.19 -24.73 3.40
CA GLY A 635 24.99 -23.91 3.24
C GLY A 635 24.80 -22.90 4.38
N VAL A 636 24.11 -21.79 4.10
CA VAL A 636 23.88 -20.70 5.05
C VAL A 636 22.38 -20.36 5.11
N MET A 637 21.79 -20.42 6.30
CA MET A 637 20.42 -19.97 6.56
C MET A 637 20.40 -18.81 7.55
N GLU A 638 19.69 -17.73 7.19
CA GLU A 638 19.55 -16.53 8.02
C GLU A 638 18.07 -16.21 8.24
N TRP A 639 17.57 -16.36 9.47
CA TRP A 639 16.24 -15.92 9.86
C TRP A 639 16.33 -14.53 10.50
N VAL A 640 15.57 -13.56 10.00
CA VAL A 640 15.39 -12.25 10.64
C VAL A 640 13.91 -12.01 10.89
N ASP A 641 13.51 -11.91 12.16
CA ASP A 641 12.11 -12.00 12.58
C ASP A 641 11.72 -10.89 13.56
N GLY A 642 10.60 -10.20 13.27
CA GLY A 642 10.02 -9.17 14.11
C GLY A 642 8.62 -9.52 14.57
N ASN A 643 8.42 -9.62 15.89
CA ASN A 643 7.16 -10.02 16.51
C ASN A 643 6.53 -8.84 17.24
N LEU A 644 5.54 -8.21 16.62
CA LEU A 644 4.77 -7.12 17.19
C LEU A 644 3.27 -7.43 17.12
N GLY A 645 2.51 -6.86 18.05
CA GLY A 645 1.07 -7.12 18.10
C GLY A 645 0.74 -8.54 18.57
N SER A 646 -0.38 -9.11 18.11
CA SER A 646 -0.98 -10.41 18.52
C SER A 646 -1.47 -10.47 19.97
N LYS A 647 -2.37 -11.42 20.26
CA LYS A 647 -2.74 -11.82 21.63
C LYS A 647 -1.65 -12.72 22.21
N LEU A 648 -1.36 -13.80 21.47
CA LEU A 648 -0.34 -14.79 21.77
C LEU A 648 0.45 -15.11 20.50
N THR A 649 1.78 -14.97 20.55
CA THR A 649 2.68 -15.58 19.57
C THR A 649 3.33 -16.81 20.20
N MET A 650 3.36 -17.92 19.45
CA MET A 650 4.23 -19.07 19.71
C MET A 650 4.98 -19.40 18.41
N LYS A 651 6.26 -19.02 18.34
CA LYS A 651 7.06 -19.16 17.10
C LYS A 651 8.53 -19.39 17.38
N TYR A 652 9.06 -20.48 16.81
CA TYR A 652 10.43 -20.95 17.04
C TYR A 652 11.10 -21.35 15.72
N PRO A 653 11.58 -20.38 14.91
CA PRO A 653 12.30 -20.69 13.68
C PRO A 653 13.48 -21.62 13.96
N SER A 654 13.63 -22.64 13.13
CA SER A 654 14.54 -23.75 13.38
C SER A 654 15.53 -23.91 12.23
N VAL A 655 16.81 -24.13 12.53
CA VAL A 655 17.87 -24.47 11.56
C VAL A 655 18.40 -25.87 11.86
N TYR A 656 18.25 -26.78 10.90
CA TYR A 656 18.75 -28.15 10.99
C TYR A 656 20.02 -28.24 10.13
N LEU A 657 21.17 -28.18 10.80
CA LEU A 657 22.50 -28.15 10.22
C LEU A 657 22.98 -29.59 10.02
N VAL A 658 22.67 -30.13 8.83
CA VAL A 658 22.81 -31.57 8.50
C VAL A 658 23.99 -31.87 7.60
N GLY A 659 24.62 -30.86 7.00
CA GLY A 659 25.86 -31.00 6.24
C GLY A 659 27.06 -30.35 6.94
N ARG A 660 28.26 -30.82 6.60
CA ARG A 660 29.52 -30.31 7.17
C ARG A 660 29.65 -28.80 6.91
N LYS A 661 30.12 -28.02 7.89
CA LYS A 661 30.24 -26.54 7.82
C LYS A 661 28.95 -25.76 7.54
N ALA A 662 27.76 -26.37 7.65
CA ALA A 662 26.50 -25.63 7.55
C ALA A 662 26.41 -24.54 8.65
N ARG A 663 25.88 -23.36 8.28
CA ARG A 663 25.73 -22.20 9.16
C ARG A 663 24.27 -21.77 9.29
N GLY A 664 23.84 -21.49 10.52
CA GLY A 664 22.47 -21.07 10.82
C GLY A 664 22.42 -19.87 11.75
N GLU A 665 21.74 -18.81 11.33
CA GLU A 665 21.57 -17.58 12.10
C GLU A 665 20.08 -17.32 12.36
N ILE A 666 19.76 -16.93 13.59
CA ILE A 666 18.40 -16.58 14.02
C ILE A 666 18.48 -15.27 14.79
N LEU A 667 17.92 -14.22 14.19
CA LEU A 667 17.85 -12.88 14.73
C LEU A 667 16.37 -12.54 14.96
N SER A 668 15.95 -12.44 16.22
CA SER A 668 14.53 -12.28 16.56
C SER A 668 14.31 -11.12 17.52
N ILE A 669 13.37 -10.23 17.21
CA ILE A 669 12.79 -9.28 18.17
C ILE A 669 11.37 -9.66 18.55
N ALA A 670 10.99 -9.43 19.81
CA ALA A 670 9.62 -9.48 20.29
C ALA A 670 9.23 -8.28 21.15
N TYR A 671 8.06 -7.69 20.88
CA TYR A 671 7.46 -6.62 21.68
C TYR A 671 6.12 -7.08 22.27
N ALA A 672 5.96 -7.03 23.60
CA ALA A 672 4.72 -7.32 24.29
C ALA A 672 4.18 -6.08 25.01
N GLY A 673 3.00 -5.61 24.62
CA GLY A 673 2.21 -4.62 25.36
C GLY A 673 1.16 -5.25 26.26
N SER A 674 0.32 -4.41 26.86
CA SER A 674 -0.79 -4.85 27.72
C SER A 674 -1.70 -5.88 27.06
N GLY A 675 -1.92 -7.00 27.77
CA GLY A 675 -2.75 -8.14 27.36
C GLY A 675 -2.08 -9.12 26.41
N GLN A 676 -0.77 -8.98 26.13
CA GLN A 676 -0.08 -9.75 25.10
C GLN A 676 1.01 -10.65 25.69
N HIS A 677 1.14 -11.87 25.15
CA HIS A 677 2.23 -12.80 25.45
C HIS A 677 2.98 -13.18 24.17
N GLN A 678 4.26 -12.85 24.08
CA GLN A 678 5.12 -13.25 22.96
C GLN A 678 6.09 -14.34 23.42
N ASP A 679 5.77 -15.61 23.18
CA ASP A 679 6.69 -16.75 23.40
C ASP A 679 7.41 -17.06 22.08
N ALA A 680 8.60 -16.48 21.93
CA ALA A 680 9.39 -16.50 20.71
C ALA A 680 10.79 -17.04 21.00
N GLY A 681 11.51 -17.47 19.97
CA GLY A 681 12.90 -17.90 20.15
C GLY A 681 13.43 -18.60 18.91
N GLY A 682 14.30 -19.58 19.08
CA GLY A 682 14.95 -20.25 17.96
C GLY A 682 15.47 -21.63 18.32
N LYS A 683 15.67 -22.48 17.29
CA LYS A 683 16.28 -23.80 17.47
C LYS A 683 17.43 -24.02 16.52
N ALA A 684 18.59 -24.45 17.03
CA ALA A 684 19.72 -24.89 16.22
C ALA A 684 19.99 -26.37 16.49
N ILE A 685 19.91 -27.20 15.45
CA ILE A 685 20.13 -28.64 15.55
C ILE A 685 21.37 -28.98 14.73
N HIS A 686 22.47 -29.32 15.41
CA HIS A 686 23.74 -29.70 14.83
C HIS A 686 23.79 -31.23 14.69
N ALA A 687 23.69 -31.70 13.45
CA ALA A 687 23.76 -33.12 13.08
C ALA A 687 25.00 -33.44 12.24
N ALA A 688 25.89 -32.46 12.02
CA ALA A 688 27.12 -32.62 11.25
C ALA A 688 28.28 -31.80 11.85
N SER A 689 29.51 -32.23 11.55
CA SER A 689 30.74 -31.61 12.03
C SER A 689 31.00 -30.22 11.44
N GLU A 690 31.80 -29.42 12.13
CA GLU A 690 32.22 -28.04 11.80
C GLU A 690 31.03 -27.06 11.62
N THR A 691 29.83 -27.42 12.07
CA THR A 691 28.63 -26.58 11.90
C THR A 691 28.61 -25.43 12.92
N SER A 692 28.08 -24.28 12.49
CA SER A 692 28.06 -23.06 13.31
C SER A 692 26.67 -22.47 13.43
N SER A 693 26.29 -21.98 14.61
CA SER A 693 25.04 -21.22 14.76
C SER A 693 25.12 -20.01 15.67
N GLN A 694 24.30 -19.00 15.37
CA GLN A 694 24.14 -17.82 16.20
C GLN A 694 22.66 -17.53 16.40
N ILE A 695 22.21 -17.48 17.65
CA ILE A 695 20.85 -17.07 18.02
C ILE A 695 20.96 -15.77 18.82
N ILE A 696 20.39 -14.69 18.31
CA ILE A 696 20.25 -13.42 19.02
C ILE A 696 18.75 -13.15 19.17
N SER A 697 18.28 -13.13 20.41
CA SER A 697 16.91 -12.75 20.73
C SER A 697 16.91 -11.45 21.55
N LYS A 698 16.11 -10.48 21.11
CA LYS A 698 15.85 -9.25 21.85
C LYS A 698 14.36 -9.15 22.19
N SER A 699 14.04 -8.82 23.42
CA SER A 699 12.65 -8.71 23.87
C SER A 699 12.40 -7.37 24.58
N ILE A 700 11.19 -6.83 24.41
CA ILE A 700 10.73 -5.59 25.03
C ILE A 700 9.34 -5.85 25.63
N SER A 701 9.18 -5.62 26.94
CA SER A 701 7.89 -5.78 27.64
C SER A 701 7.41 -4.46 28.26
N ARG A 702 6.11 -4.16 28.09
CA ARG A 702 5.48 -2.93 28.59
C ARG A 702 4.01 -3.11 28.99
N ARG A 703 3.54 -2.33 29.97
CA ARG A 703 2.16 -2.25 30.50
C ARG A 703 1.59 -3.61 30.90
N GLY A 704 2.38 -4.42 31.60
CA GLY A 704 2.00 -5.78 31.99
C GLY A 704 2.11 -6.81 30.85
N GLY A 705 2.71 -6.44 29.72
CA GLY A 705 3.02 -7.38 28.64
C GLY A 705 4.05 -8.42 29.06
N ARG A 706 3.94 -9.62 28.49
CA ARG A 706 4.87 -10.73 28.74
C ARG A 706 5.63 -11.09 27.47
N THR A 707 6.95 -11.04 27.54
CA THR A 707 7.82 -11.70 26.55
C THR A 707 8.39 -12.98 27.15
N SER A 708 8.69 -13.96 26.32
CA SER A 708 9.41 -15.16 26.71
C SER A 708 10.35 -15.55 25.59
N TYR A 709 11.65 -15.66 25.88
CA TYR A 709 12.58 -16.37 25.00
C TYR A 709 12.48 -17.87 25.27
N ARG A 710 12.42 -18.68 24.22
CA ARG A 710 12.49 -20.15 24.31
C ARG A 710 13.41 -20.72 23.25
N GLY A 711 14.56 -21.24 23.69
CA GLY A 711 15.63 -21.74 22.83
C GLY A 711 15.87 -23.23 22.95
N LEU A 712 16.30 -23.87 21.87
CA LEU A 712 16.94 -25.19 21.90
C LEU A 712 18.20 -25.18 21.03
N VAL A 713 19.35 -25.49 21.61
CA VAL A 713 20.49 -25.99 20.84
C VAL A 713 20.68 -27.47 21.15
N GLN A 714 20.71 -28.29 20.10
CA GLN A 714 21.01 -29.72 20.17
C GLN A 714 22.27 -29.99 19.35
N VAL A 715 23.24 -30.69 19.93
CA VAL A 715 24.38 -31.27 19.22
C VAL A 715 24.29 -32.78 19.37
N TYR A 716 24.30 -33.50 18.25
CA TYR A 716 24.25 -34.96 18.23
C TYR A 716 25.66 -35.58 18.26
N PRO A 717 25.81 -36.84 18.72
CA PRO A 717 27.09 -37.55 18.68
C PRO A 717 27.66 -37.60 17.25
N GLY A 718 28.97 -37.35 17.10
CA GLY A 718 29.66 -37.27 15.82
C GLY A 718 29.67 -35.87 15.18
N ALA A 719 28.97 -34.87 15.74
CA ALA A 719 29.01 -33.49 15.27
C ALA A 719 30.16 -32.71 15.94
N LYS A 720 31.41 -33.03 15.55
CA LYS A 720 32.65 -32.44 16.09
C LYS A 720 32.93 -31.04 15.57
N GLY A 721 33.76 -30.27 16.28
CA GLY A 721 34.14 -28.90 15.91
C GLY A 721 32.97 -27.92 15.84
N VAL A 722 31.86 -28.20 16.55
CA VAL A 722 30.65 -27.36 16.52
C VAL A 722 30.84 -26.08 17.30
N LYS A 723 30.28 -24.97 16.79
CA LYS A 723 30.29 -23.66 17.48
C LYS A 723 28.89 -23.07 17.55
N SER A 724 28.40 -22.75 18.74
CA SER A 724 27.10 -22.09 18.90
C SER A 724 27.11 -21.00 19.95
N LYS A 725 26.59 -19.82 19.60
CA LYS A 725 26.39 -18.68 20.51
C LYS A 725 24.91 -18.30 20.61
N VAL A 726 24.40 -18.19 21.83
CA VAL A 726 23.01 -17.81 22.13
C VAL A 726 22.99 -16.57 23.02
N VAL A 727 22.54 -15.43 22.50
CA VAL A 727 22.42 -14.15 23.23
C VAL A 727 20.94 -13.81 23.40
N CYS A 728 20.52 -13.55 24.64
CA CYS A 728 19.14 -13.24 25.00
C CYS A 728 19.07 -11.94 25.79
N ASP A 729 18.74 -10.83 25.13
CA ASP A 729 18.57 -9.55 25.81
C ASP A 729 17.09 -9.24 26.01
N ALA A 730 16.72 -8.79 27.22
CA ALA A 730 15.37 -8.34 27.55
C ALA A 730 15.40 -6.91 28.10
N LEU A 731 14.44 -6.09 27.68
CA LEU A 731 14.24 -4.73 28.16
C LEU A 731 12.84 -4.57 28.77
N LEU A 732 12.79 -4.33 30.08
CA LEU A 732 11.56 -4.04 30.82
C LEU A 732 11.34 -2.53 30.92
N LEU A 733 10.16 -2.07 30.51
CA LEU A 733 9.80 -0.65 30.44
C LEU A 733 8.95 -0.15 31.63
N ASP A 734 8.49 -1.07 32.49
CA ASP A 734 7.78 -0.81 33.75
C ASP A 734 7.82 -2.04 34.68
N GLU A 735 7.38 -1.88 35.93
CA GLU A 735 7.44 -2.92 36.96
C GLU A 735 6.38 -4.02 36.82
N ALA A 736 5.27 -3.73 36.15
CA ALA A 736 4.19 -4.71 35.94
C ALA A 736 4.54 -5.73 34.83
N SER A 737 5.51 -5.38 33.97
CA SER A 737 5.89 -6.15 32.79
C SER A 737 6.86 -7.27 33.11
N ARG A 738 6.76 -8.38 32.36
CA ARG A 738 7.54 -9.60 32.59
C ARG A 738 8.33 -10.01 31.34
N SER A 739 9.53 -10.53 31.54
CA SER A 739 10.28 -11.28 30.53
C SER A 739 10.79 -12.57 31.15
N ASP A 740 10.63 -13.69 30.46
CA ASP A 740 11.14 -15.00 30.87
C ASP A 740 12.17 -15.50 29.85
N THR A 741 13.21 -16.22 30.29
CA THR A 741 14.21 -16.81 29.39
C THR A 741 14.33 -18.30 29.67
N TYR A 742 14.00 -19.12 28.67
CA TYR A 742 13.99 -20.59 28.74
C TYR A 742 14.99 -21.18 27.72
N PRO A 743 16.31 -21.11 27.99
CA PRO A 743 17.31 -21.75 27.15
C PRO A 743 17.33 -23.26 27.42
N THR A 744 17.51 -24.07 26.38
CA THR A 744 17.76 -25.51 26.50
C THR A 744 18.98 -25.86 25.68
N MET A 745 20.01 -26.41 26.31
CA MET A 745 21.21 -26.90 25.65
C MET A 745 21.31 -28.41 25.85
N LYS A 746 21.43 -29.16 24.77
CA LYS A 746 21.64 -30.61 24.77
C LYS A 746 22.86 -30.90 23.91
N VAL A 747 23.94 -31.36 24.54
CA VAL A 747 25.24 -31.46 23.91
C VAL A 747 25.76 -32.86 24.13
N ASP A 748 25.50 -33.73 23.15
CA ASP A 748 25.79 -35.17 23.21
C ASP A 748 27.13 -35.52 22.52
N GLU A 749 28.03 -34.52 22.38
CA GLU A 749 29.36 -34.61 21.76
C GLU A 749 30.37 -33.77 22.58
N GLN A 750 31.65 -34.17 22.57
CA GLN A 750 32.69 -33.55 23.41
C GLN A 750 33.40 -32.38 22.73
N ASP A 751 33.61 -32.44 21.41
CA ASP A 751 34.32 -31.41 20.64
C ASP A 751 33.37 -30.29 20.19
N VAL A 752 32.96 -29.44 21.15
CA VAL A 752 31.92 -28.42 20.96
C VAL A 752 32.28 -27.14 21.73
N GLN A 753 32.13 -25.98 21.08
CA GLN A 753 32.19 -24.64 21.70
C GLN A 753 30.77 -24.08 21.84
N MET A 754 30.31 -23.92 23.10
CA MET A 754 28.97 -23.42 23.42
C MET A 754 29.04 -22.16 24.28
N GLU A 755 28.39 -21.10 23.82
CA GLU A 755 28.24 -19.84 24.57
C GLU A 755 26.75 -19.53 24.75
N HIS A 756 26.36 -19.17 25.98
CA HIS A 756 25.05 -18.60 26.27
C HIS A 756 25.15 -17.39 27.19
N GLU A 757 24.57 -16.29 26.75
CA GLU A 757 24.47 -15.02 27.49
C GLU A 757 23.00 -14.63 27.58
N ALA A 758 22.56 -14.20 28.77
CA ALA A 758 21.21 -13.70 28.99
C ALA A 758 21.23 -12.46 29.90
N THR A 759 20.69 -11.35 29.41
CA THR A 759 20.72 -10.05 30.08
C THR A 759 19.31 -9.49 30.21
N VAL A 760 18.84 -9.23 31.43
CA VAL A 760 17.57 -8.50 31.66
C VAL A 760 17.89 -7.10 32.16
N SER A 761 17.57 -6.10 31.35
CA SER A 761 17.74 -4.69 31.66
C SER A 761 16.40 -4.03 31.99
N LYS A 762 16.42 -3.11 32.97
CA LYS A 762 15.38 -2.09 33.15
C LYS A 762 15.91 -0.76 32.61
N ILE A 763 15.03 0.10 32.11
CA ILE A 763 15.41 1.50 31.90
C ILE A 763 15.63 2.15 33.27
N GLY A 764 16.87 2.49 33.60
CA GLY A 764 17.23 3.07 34.89
C GLY A 764 16.86 4.55 35.00
N ASP A 765 16.43 4.99 36.18
CA ASP A 765 16.05 6.39 36.42
C ASP A 765 17.22 7.36 36.18
N GLU A 766 18.47 6.95 36.45
CA GLU A 766 19.66 7.74 36.13
C GLU A 766 19.86 7.94 34.62
N GLN A 767 19.67 6.89 33.81
CA GLN A 767 19.76 6.99 32.34
C GLN A 767 18.68 7.92 31.81
N MET A 768 17.45 7.80 32.35
CA MET A 768 16.35 8.68 32.01
C MET A 768 16.64 10.12 32.40
N PHE A 769 17.08 10.36 33.63
CA PHE A 769 17.43 11.69 34.15
C PHE A 769 18.57 12.33 33.36
N TYR A 770 19.60 11.57 33.00
CA TYR A 770 20.74 12.01 32.18
C TYR A 770 20.32 12.44 30.76
N VAL A 771 19.37 11.74 30.15
CA VAL A 771 18.85 12.11 28.83
C VAL A 771 17.86 13.28 28.96
N THR A 772 16.97 13.30 29.96
CA THR A 772 15.98 14.38 30.12
C THR A 772 16.57 15.70 30.60
N SER A 773 17.65 15.68 31.39
CA SER A 773 18.38 16.89 31.80
C SER A 773 19.03 17.63 30.61
N ARG A 774 19.14 16.99 29.43
CA ARG A 774 19.54 17.62 28.16
C ARG A 774 18.36 18.21 27.36
N GLY A 775 17.18 18.34 27.96
CA GLY A 775 15.98 18.89 27.32
C GLY A 775 15.23 17.91 26.41
N ILE A 776 15.63 16.63 26.40
CA ILE A 776 14.93 15.57 25.66
C ILE A 776 13.72 15.10 26.49
N THR A 777 12.53 14.96 25.89
CA THR A 777 11.34 14.55 26.66
C THR A 777 11.45 13.09 27.13
N LYS A 778 10.75 12.74 28.23
CA LYS A 778 10.73 11.35 28.76
C LYS A 778 10.35 10.31 27.69
N ALA A 779 9.42 10.64 26.79
CA ALA A 779 9.03 9.77 25.68
C ALA A 779 10.13 9.61 24.61
N GLN A 780 10.81 10.71 24.24
CA GLN A 780 11.95 10.65 23.31
C GLN A 780 13.14 9.89 23.91
N ALA A 781 13.43 10.10 25.20
CA ALA A 781 14.49 9.40 25.92
C ALA A 781 14.27 7.87 25.94
N GLN A 782 13.05 7.41 26.25
CA GLN A 782 12.69 6.00 26.15
C GLN A 782 12.84 5.46 24.73
N SER A 783 12.41 6.23 23.72
CA SER A 783 12.54 5.83 22.31
C SER A 783 14.01 5.69 21.88
N MET A 784 14.88 6.61 22.30
CA MET A 784 16.33 6.54 22.03
C MET A 784 16.98 5.29 22.65
N ILE A 785 16.66 4.97 23.91
CA ILE A 785 17.19 3.78 24.59
C ILE A 785 16.72 2.49 23.90
N ILE A 786 15.43 2.42 23.53
CA ILE A 786 14.87 1.27 22.80
C ILE A 786 15.49 1.15 21.40
N ASN A 787 15.65 2.26 20.67
CA ASN A 787 16.26 2.26 19.34
C ASN A 787 17.73 1.80 19.38
N GLY A 788 18.49 2.19 20.40
CA GLY A 788 19.84 1.66 20.64
C GLY A 788 19.84 0.17 20.98
N PHE A 789 18.88 -0.28 21.79
CA PHE A 789 18.75 -1.69 22.18
C PHE A 789 18.47 -2.60 20.96
N ILE A 790 17.62 -2.17 20.03
CA ILE A 790 17.25 -2.93 18.82
C ILE A 790 18.20 -2.72 17.63
N GLU A 791 19.10 -1.74 17.68
CA GLU A 791 20.01 -1.36 16.58
C GLU A 791 20.73 -2.55 15.91
N PRO A 792 21.23 -3.59 16.64
CA PRO A 792 21.87 -4.75 16.00
C PRO A 792 20.95 -5.54 15.08
N ILE A 793 19.63 -5.55 15.34
CA ILE A 793 18.63 -6.21 14.50
C ILE A 793 18.27 -5.32 13.31
N VAL A 794 18.11 -4.02 13.56
CA VAL A 794 17.82 -3.00 12.54
C VAL A 794 18.90 -2.94 11.46
N LYS A 795 20.18 -3.18 11.81
CA LYS A 795 21.31 -3.23 10.87
C LYS A 795 21.28 -4.41 9.89
N GLU A 796 20.69 -5.54 10.27
CA GLU A 796 20.58 -6.74 9.41
C GLU A 796 19.34 -6.74 8.52
N LEU A 797 18.39 -5.85 8.79
CA LEU A 797 17.23 -5.63 7.96
C LEU A 797 17.58 -4.74 6.75
N PRO A 798 16.96 -4.97 5.58
CA PRO A 798 16.95 -3.97 4.51
C PRO A 798 16.43 -2.64 5.02
N LEU A 799 16.89 -1.55 4.41
CA LEU A 799 16.63 -0.20 4.90
C LEU A 799 15.13 0.12 5.02
N GLU A 800 14.27 -0.46 4.19
CA GLU A 800 12.81 -0.42 4.35
C GLU A 800 12.32 -1.09 5.66
N TYR A 801 12.66 -2.37 5.89
CA TYR A 801 12.19 -3.13 7.06
C TYR A 801 12.81 -2.65 8.37
N ALA A 802 14.05 -2.18 8.32
CA ALA A 802 14.75 -1.51 9.42
C ALA A 802 13.94 -0.34 9.99
N VAL A 803 13.28 0.44 9.11
CA VAL A 803 12.54 1.64 9.51
C VAL A 803 11.06 1.39 9.75
N GLU A 804 10.42 0.44 9.05
CA GLU A 804 9.09 -0.04 9.46
C GLU A 804 9.15 -0.65 10.87
N MET A 805 10.20 -1.42 11.20
CA MET A 805 10.40 -1.96 12.55
C MET A 805 10.54 -0.86 13.61
N ASN A 806 11.38 0.15 13.38
CA ASN A 806 11.48 1.31 14.29
C ASN A 806 10.13 2.03 14.44
N ARG A 807 9.41 2.23 13.33
CA ARG A 807 8.11 2.92 13.33
C ARG A 807 7.03 2.14 14.05
N LEU A 808 6.97 0.82 13.89
CA LEU A 808 6.04 -0.04 14.60
C LEU A 808 6.31 -0.02 16.11
N ILE A 809 7.57 0.01 16.53
CA ILE A 809 7.95 0.14 17.94
C ILE A 809 7.53 1.51 18.47
N GLU A 810 7.78 2.61 17.74
CA GLU A 810 7.25 3.94 18.08
C GLU A 810 5.72 3.97 18.21
N LEU A 811 4.99 3.32 17.31
CA LEU A 811 3.52 3.29 17.35
C LEU A 811 2.99 2.52 18.57
N GLN A 812 3.63 1.40 18.92
CA GLN A 812 3.35 0.68 20.17
C GLN A 812 3.73 1.50 21.42
N MET A 813 4.60 2.52 21.28
CA MET A 813 4.90 3.50 22.31
C MET A 813 3.94 4.70 22.34
N GLN A 814 3.40 5.16 21.21
CA GLN A 814 2.66 6.43 21.09
C GLN A 814 1.24 6.44 21.68
N GLY A 815 0.69 5.29 22.08
CA GLY A 815 -0.54 5.22 22.89
C GLY A 815 -0.35 5.69 24.35
N SER A 816 0.45 6.74 24.59
CA SER A 816 0.98 7.16 25.90
C SER A 816 0.90 8.66 26.15
N VAL A 817 -0.31 9.23 26.03
CA VAL A 817 -0.65 10.49 26.72
C VAL A 817 -1.95 10.20 27.48
N GLY A 818 -1.81 9.96 28.78
CA GLY A 818 -2.74 9.15 29.59
C GLY A 818 -1.99 7.96 30.16
#